data_AF-A0A8B8C8V2-F1
#
_entry.id   AF-A0A8B8C8V2-F1
#
_cell.length_a   1.000
_cell.length_b   1.000
_cell.length_c   1.000
_cell.angle_alpha   90.00
_cell.angle_beta   90.00
_cell.angle_gamma   90.00
#
_symmetry.space_group_name_H-M   'P 1'
#
loop_
_entity.id
_entity.type
_entity.pdbx_description
1 polymer ?
#
loop_
_entity_poly.entity_id
_entity_poly.type
_entity_poly.pdbx_seq_one_letter_code
_entity_poly.pdbx_strand_id
1 'polypeptide(L)'
;MCSKTMHGIMPLWTMCACLLGFLTGYVTSSSDVTRSKTIRQLISETNRLRGADDIILKNNLGSQFEQPDITAFIPSSEIFWKFRNVQSQYGYNLDDKESVTTLMLYHIGRGRVMSDEITDGQTIISKHPSNYNLRLNIFYDGRQKIITVNGAELLVRDIVGSNGVLYIIDRMLAPVSSAKTLHDYLLYPDLPGYQFQSIARASIIAPETKKATNGIDHQFTAFVPPDAILFPMPNSAQDVLFFNTTLLNHTIHAHLVKDTILFIPARGELKDLQSLSGSIHFTREGENVYIQNNRVRARVTVPNIPVANGVVHVIDNMLCFIYKTVFIETNTTKSLSIFASHLHGIPGDLLSHIQSTSETFTFFAPNNDAFAKVPRTIQQRMAQVDQLRSEVLGAHIIKGSDISLADMTDGKTFKTINNFTLTVRKFNNDIYIQNGHVLARIEQADIGCTNGVIHIVSSVFRLDQFTVLDAIKGNNQLLRISEMLSHFPELEGVLSGETTLGGKVTVFMPSDLTIMSLRNETRKNLFVDHSDRALKALKGHLIEGEALATTDIYSTVLKYTYGGQRVEIQNADNDFTIEGSHIVAKVVTSDIWCSNGVLHIIDNILHLPTRNLMDEMSRHGDISSISNILHLEGMKELSLSLSNEDGHFTMFVPVNAAFSTIPRSRADALFANSTLFQNVLKAHVTSTGSKYTSDLYDGSSMRAEEEFLHISRESSDVFITNNNVKTRIIRPDIPAINGIIHVVDTIMYFPFYIAAEVMYNNAKLRAFYDLMKNLSDFSNLLQDQFSQVTVFAPSADFLSSLSSEDLQRISSSPQALRTIFKGHVIPNGLLDSRFIRMNMQHKFTFRSIYGIPFTFEKQSTVAGTSIDAGYSNLRYDLDINRDGFACSNGVVYVIDGFLDYSFKNIIDEMKAQDKLKASLQNIMGIFPPGVEEDFRDVNNEFTVFMPAGEAFLYLSQPEILYLHSLVNSSEKYQLLERHTVNGTALSIEKIRATCGDKNSTECVLSVDVIFEDDETDDVLLEWNGVRAKIIQSNILANNGIIHIIDRILFKVEEESTTPSAESMNTRGVNAASNTFSALVSYLWIVTTFCIVHIVKR
;
A
#
# COMPACT_ATOMS: atom_id res chain seq x y z
N MET A 1 15.55 20.43 -23.28
CA MET A 1 15.81 20.94 -21.92
C MET A 1 15.05 20.06 -20.94
N CYS A 2 15.67 19.77 -19.78
CA CYS A 2 15.18 19.04 -18.60
C CYS A 2 13.98 18.07 -18.73
N SER A 3 14.27 16.77 -18.74
CA SER A 3 13.37 15.69 -18.32
C SER A 3 14.22 14.48 -17.87
N LYS A 4 13.74 13.73 -16.86
CA LYS A 4 14.44 12.68 -16.07
C LYS A 4 15.51 13.29 -15.13
N THR A 5 15.46 13.11 -13.82
CA THR A 5 15.39 11.86 -13.03
C THR A 5 14.95 12.13 -11.58
N MET A 6 14.17 11.23 -10.95
CA MET A 6 14.33 10.79 -9.55
C MET A 6 13.37 9.64 -9.21
N HIS A 7 13.88 8.41 -9.21
CA HIS A 7 13.55 7.45 -8.16
C HIS A 7 14.44 7.80 -6.95
N GLY A 8 14.16 7.45 -5.71
CA GLY A 8 13.13 6.59 -5.13
C GLY A 8 13.69 6.19 -3.76
N ILE A 9 13.01 6.56 -2.68
CA ILE A 9 13.57 6.49 -1.32
C ILE A 9 13.19 5.15 -0.69
N MET A 10 14.20 4.37 -0.30
CA MET A 10 14.06 3.22 0.61
C MET A 10 15.43 2.91 1.28
N PRO A 11 15.48 2.13 2.36
CA PRO A 11 15.27 2.69 3.69
C PRO A 11 16.53 2.66 4.57
N LEU A 12 16.60 3.57 5.55
CA LEU A 12 17.49 3.39 6.69
C LEU A 12 17.07 2.13 7.45
N TRP A 13 18.02 1.25 7.80
CA TRP A 13 18.07 0.59 9.14
C TRP A 13 19.41 -0.12 9.44
N THR A 14 20.37 -0.18 8.50
CA THR A 14 21.77 -0.57 8.78
C THR A 14 22.70 0.62 9.13
N MET A 15 22.13 1.77 9.56
CA MET A 15 22.90 2.90 10.11
C MET A 15 22.72 3.14 11.62
N CYS A 16 21.85 2.41 12.32
CA CYS A 16 21.57 2.67 13.73
C CYS A 16 22.65 2.18 14.73
N ALA A 17 23.65 1.41 14.30
CA ALA A 17 24.77 0.98 15.16
C ALA A 17 25.98 1.95 15.17
N CYS A 18 25.96 3.02 14.37
CA CYS A 18 27.02 4.04 14.33
C CYS A 18 26.56 5.46 14.72
N LEU A 19 25.25 5.72 14.80
CA LEU A 19 24.69 7.01 15.24
C LEU A 19 24.43 7.10 16.76
N LEU A 20 24.28 5.97 17.45
CA LEU A 20 24.05 5.90 18.90
C LEU A 20 25.29 6.19 19.77
N GLY A 21 26.44 6.51 19.15
CA GLY A 21 27.64 6.97 19.85
C GLY A 21 27.87 8.48 19.86
N PHE A 22 27.02 9.27 19.16
CA PHE A 22 27.27 10.70 18.89
C PHE A 22 26.27 11.68 19.51
N LEU A 23 25.38 11.22 20.41
CA LEU A 23 24.36 12.06 21.08
C LEU A 23 24.38 11.96 22.62
N THR A 24 25.58 11.96 23.20
CA THR A 24 25.80 12.31 24.62
C THR A 24 26.98 13.27 24.77
N GLY A 25 26.84 14.47 24.20
CA GLY A 25 27.78 15.58 24.35
C GLY A 25 27.02 16.89 24.33
N TYR A 26 27.06 17.63 25.45
CA TYR A 26 26.37 18.91 25.61
C TYR A 26 26.76 19.90 24.52
N VAL A 27 25.77 20.54 23.89
CA VAL A 27 26.01 21.77 23.13
C VAL A 27 26.20 22.91 24.13
N THR A 28 27.45 23.19 24.51
CA THR A 28 27.84 24.50 25.01
C THR A 28 28.55 25.27 23.90
N SER A 29 28.12 26.51 23.70
CA SER A 29 28.66 27.39 22.68
C SER A 29 30.10 27.83 22.98
N SER A 30 31.04 27.49 22.11
CA SER A 30 32.25 28.30 21.90
C SER A 30 32.88 27.99 20.54
N SER A 31 33.30 29.04 19.85
CA SER A 31 34.16 28.96 18.67
C SER A 31 35.56 28.51 19.10
N ASP A 32 35.93 27.27 18.79
CA ASP A 32 37.31 26.81 18.95
C ASP A 32 37.81 26.13 17.67
N VAL A 33 38.93 26.61 17.16
CA VAL A 33 39.57 26.06 15.95
C VAL A 33 40.18 24.72 16.34
N THR A 34 39.55 23.63 15.91
CA THR A 34 39.96 22.26 16.28
C THR A 34 41.40 21.99 15.86
N ARG A 35 42.32 21.91 16.83
CA ARG A 35 43.63 21.29 16.61
C ARG A 35 43.42 19.86 16.14
N SER A 36 43.84 19.56 14.91
CA SER A 36 43.85 18.21 14.36
C SER A 36 44.64 17.26 15.28
N LYS A 37 44.00 16.17 15.71
CA LYS A 37 44.57 15.18 16.63
C LYS A 37 45.55 14.26 15.90
N THR A 38 46.57 13.75 16.59
CA THR A 38 47.48 12.74 16.00
C THR A 38 46.81 11.39 15.88
N ILE A 39 47.31 10.50 15.01
CA ILE A 39 46.82 9.11 14.92
C ILE A 39 46.94 8.40 16.27
N ARG A 40 48.01 8.65 17.03
CA ARG A 40 48.15 8.14 18.40
C ARG A 40 46.95 8.56 19.28
N GLN A 41 46.55 9.82 19.25
CA GLN A 41 45.41 10.31 20.04
C GLN A 41 44.07 9.72 19.55
N LEU A 42 43.88 9.61 18.23
CA LEU A 42 42.70 9.01 17.63
C LEU A 42 42.52 7.53 18.03
N ILE A 43 43.61 6.77 18.15
CA ILE A 43 43.58 5.38 18.63
C ILE A 43 43.09 5.30 20.09
N SER A 44 43.61 6.16 21.00
CA SER A 44 43.20 6.16 22.41
C SER A 44 41.76 6.62 22.66
N GLU A 45 41.22 7.53 21.84
CA GLU A 45 39.85 8.02 21.98
C GLU A 45 38.81 7.07 21.36
N THR A 46 39.22 6.18 20.45
CA THR A 46 38.31 5.29 19.73
C THR A 46 38.02 4.03 20.54
N ASN A 47 36.82 3.93 21.13
CA ASN A 47 36.40 2.76 21.93
C ASN A 47 36.58 1.40 21.21
N ARG A 48 36.44 1.35 19.87
CA ARG A 48 36.65 0.13 19.06
C ARG A 48 38.12 -0.30 18.93
N LEU A 49 39.08 0.53 19.35
CA LEU A 49 40.53 0.32 19.23
C LEU A 49 41.26 0.18 20.57
N ARG A 50 40.56 0.11 21.71
CA ARG A 50 41.17 -0.05 23.05
C ARG A 50 42.20 -1.19 23.13
N GLY A 51 41.96 -2.32 22.47
CA GLY A 51 42.92 -3.43 22.44
C GLY A 51 44.24 -3.07 21.74
N ALA A 52 44.19 -2.24 20.70
CA ALA A 52 45.39 -1.69 20.06
C ALA A 52 46.06 -0.64 20.95
N ASP A 53 45.29 0.21 21.62
CA ASP A 53 45.78 1.24 22.55
C ASP A 53 46.59 0.64 23.70
N ASP A 54 46.04 -0.37 24.39
CA ASP A 54 46.71 -1.12 25.46
C ASP A 54 48.04 -1.75 24.99
N ILE A 55 48.05 -2.33 23.79
CA ILE A 55 49.23 -2.96 23.19
C ILE A 55 50.30 -1.91 22.85
N ILE A 56 49.90 -0.76 22.29
CA ILE A 56 50.80 0.35 21.96
C ILE A 56 51.40 0.98 23.21
N LEU A 57 50.61 1.14 24.28
CA LEU A 57 51.05 1.63 25.59
C LEU A 57 52.02 0.64 26.25
N LYS A 58 51.63 -0.63 26.43
CA LYS A 58 52.43 -1.67 27.11
C LYS A 58 53.82 -1.86 26.48
N ASN A 59 53.95 -1.64 25.18
CA ASN A 59 55.19 -1.87 24.43
C ASN A 59 55.99 -0.59 24.11
N ASN A 60 55.54 0.59 24.57
CA ASN A 60 56.14 1.90 24.29
C ASN A 60 56.21 2.25 22.78
N LEU A 61 55.20 1.86 22.00
CA LEU A 61 55.16 2.07 20.55
C LEU A 61 54.56 3.42 20.12
N GLY A 62 54.11 4.26 21.06
CA GLY A 62 53.35 5.47 20.78
C GLY A 62 54.02 6.43 19.80
N SER A 63 55.35 6.61 19.90
CA SER A 63 56.13 7.49 19.02
C SER A 63 56.16 7.05 17.55
N GLN A 64 55.83 5.79 17.23
CA GLN A 64 55.71 5.31 15.85
C GLN A 64 54.41 5.82 15.18
N PHE A 65 53.37 6.06 15.97
CA PHE A 65 52.06 6.58 15.55
C PHE A 65 51.95 8.11 15.55
N GLU A 66 53.01 8.80 15.96
CA GLU A 66 53.13 10.26 15.97
C GLU A 66 54.04 10.80 14.85
N GLN A 67 54.72 9.92 14.11
CA GLN A 67 55.53 10.30 12.96
C GLN A 67 54.67 10.88 11.82
N PRO A 68 55.19 11.85 11.05
CA PRO A 68 54.48 12.42 9.90
C PRO A 68 54.31 11.42 8.77
N ASP A 69 53.34 11.72 7.89
CA ASP A 69 53.03 11.01 6.65
C ASP A 69 52.97 9.50 6.81
N ILE A 70 52.05 9.04 7.67
CA ILE A 70 51.75 7.61 7.85
C ILE A 70 50.33 7.26 7.45
N THR A 71 50.15 6.00 7.07
CA THR A 71 48.83 5.37 6.92
C THR A 71 48.76 4.18 7.86
N ALA A 72 47.93 4.27 8.91
CA ALA A 72 47.82 3.24 9.94
C ALA A 72 46.59 2.36 9.70
N PHE A 73 46.80 1.05 9.54
CA PHE A 73 45.73 0.07 9.36
C PHE A 73 45.54 -0.71 10.68
N ILE A 74 44.62 -0.30 11.55
CA ILE A 74 44.53 -0.84 12.91
C ILE A 74 43.35 -1.81 13.04
N PRO A 75 43.58 -3.07 13.48
CA PRO A 75 42.49 -4.02 13.72
C PRO A 75 41.63 -3.57 14.90
N SER A 76 40.34 -3.93 14.89
CA SER A 76 39.46 -3.69 16.04
C SER A 76 39.87 -4.54 17.26
N SER A 77 39.46 -4.12 18.46
CA SER A 77 39.74 -4.85 19.71
C SER A 77 39.32 -6.33 19.68
N GLU A 78 38.25 -6.67 18.96
CA GLU A 78 37.76 -8.04 18.81
C GLU A 78 38.74 -8.92 18.00
N ILE A 79 39.40 -8.34 17.01
CA ILE A 79 40.36 -9.04 16.16
C ILE A 79 41.63 -9.38 16.93
N PHE A 80 42.09 -8.52 17.84
CA PHE A 80 43.20 -8.86 18.74
C PHE A 80 42.88 -10.05 19.66
N TRP A 81 41.63 -10.14 20.16
CA TRP A 81 41.17 -11.29 20.93
C TRP A 81 41.15 -12.58 20.09
N LYS A 82 40.56 -12.52 18.88
CA LYS A 82 40.54 -13.67 17.94
C LYS A 82 41.97 -14.10 17.58
N PHE A 83 42.86 -13.16 17.27
CA PHE A 83 44.25 -13.44 16.90
C PHE A 83 45.05 -14.08 18.05
N ARG A 84 44.83 -13.66 19.31
CA ARG A 84 45.49 -14.26 20.48
C ARG A 84 45.29 -15.78 20.59
N ASN A 85 44.16 -16.32 20.12
CA ASN A 85 43.88 -17.76 20.12
C ASN A 85 44.61 -18.53 19.00
N VAL A 86 45.07 -17.84 17.94
CA VAL A 86 45.72 -18.43 16.76
C VAL A 86 47.13 -17.89 16.50
N GLN A 87 47.66 -17.02 17.36
CA GLN A 87 48.94 -16.31 17.19
C GLN A 87 50.13 -17.24 16.88
N SER A 88 50.17 -18.41 17.52
CA SER A 88 51.20 -19.44 17.31
C SER A 88 51.15 -20.06 15.91
N GLN A 89 49.98 -20.09 15.26
CA GLN A 89 49.84 -20.51 13.86
C GLN A 89 50.59 -19.56 12.91
N TYR A 90 50.66 -18.27 13.24
CA TYR A 90 51.35 -17.26 12.44
C TYR A 90 52.80 -17.02 12.88
N GLY A 91 53.31 -17.79 13.85
CA GLY A 91 54.66 -17.61 14.41
C GLY A 91 54.81 -16.41 15.33
N TYR A 92 53.71 -15.81 15.82
CA TYR A 92 53.71 -14.62 16.67
C TYR A 92 53.33 -14.94 18.13
N ASN A 93 53.87 -14.15 19.06
CA ASN A 93 53.48 -14.15 20.46
C ASN A 93 53.16 -12.71 20.92
N LEU A 94 51.90 -12.41 21.21
CA LEU A 94 51.44 -11.10 21.68
C LEU A 94 51.88 -10.75 23.12
N ASP A 95 52.44 -11.71 23.85
CA ASP A 95 53.04 -11.47 25.16
C ASP A 95 54.56 -11.23 25.08
N ASP A 96 55.18 -11.45 23.91
CA ASP A 96 56.55 -11.05 23.61
C ASP A 96 56.62 -9.65 22.97
N LYS A 97 57.54 -8.82 23.48
CA LYS A 97 57.67 -7.41 23.07
C LYS A 97 58.21 -7.26 21.65
N GLU A 98 59.15 -8.11 21.22
CA GLU A 98 59.77 -8.01 19.89
C GLU A 98 58.78 -8.44 18.79
N SER A 99 58.08 -9.56 19.03
CA SER A 99 56.96 -10.05 18.21
C SER A 99 55.86 -8.99 18.04
N VAL A 100 55.43 -8.34 19.13
CA VAL A 100 54.43 -7.27 19.06
C VAL A 100 54.95 -6.04 18.32
N THR A 101 56.20 -5.64 18.57
CA THR A 101 56.80 -4.46 17.94
C THR A 101 56.87 -4.61 16.43
N THR A 102 57.39 -5.75 15.95
CA THR A 102 57.47 -6.05 14.51
C THR A 102 56.08 -6.13 13.88
N LEU A 103 55.14 -6.84 14.52
CA LEU A 103 53.76 -6.96 14.07
C LEU A 103 53.06 -5.59 13.94
N MET A 104 53.14 -4.72 14.95
CA MET A 104 52.51 -3.39 14.90
C MET A 104 53.18 -2.45 13.89
N LEU A 105 54.50 -2.55 13.67
CA LEU A 105 55.20 -1.78 12.63
C LEU A 105 54.77 -2.17 11.21
N TYR A 106 54.34 -3.42 10.99
CA TYR A 106 53.78 -3.83 9.70
C TYR A 106 52.42 -3.19 9.40
N HIS A 107 51.63 -2.87 10.43
CA HIS A 107 50.33 -2.18 10.30
C HIS A 107 50.47 -0.69 9.96
N ILE A 108 51.69 -0.14 9.87
CA ILE A 108 51.95 1.26 9.52
C ILE A 108 52.58 1.32 8.12
N GLY A 109 51.84 1.85 7.16
CA GLY A 109 52.35 2.25 5.84
C GLY A 109 53.08 3.59 5.87
N ARG A 110 54.09 3.75 5.02
CA ARG A 110 54.79 5.02 4.75
C ARG A 110 54.04 5.82 3.70
N GLY A 111 53.87 7.12 3.94
CA GLY A 111 53.06 8.01 3.11
C GLY A 111 51.62 8.09 3.61
N ARG A 112 50.97 9.21 3.30
CA ARG A 112 49.54 9.46 3.51
C ARG A 112 48.77 9.00 2.26
N VAL A 113 47.81 8.09 2.41
CA VAL A 113 46.95 7.61 1.31
C VAL A 113 45.49 7.59 1.75
N MET A 114 44.65 8.39 1.07
CA MET A 114 43.20 8.49 1.27
C MET A 114 42.46 7.45 0.41
N SER A 115 41.23 7.05 0.79
CA SER A 115 40.55 5.88 0.18
C SER A 115 40.01 6.10 -1.24
N ASP A 116 39.93 7.35 -1.66
CA ASP A 116 39.66 7.83 -3.02
C ASP A 116 40.91 7.79 -3.92
N GLU A 117 42.10 8.00 -3.35
CA GLU A 117 43.40 7.86 -4.03
C GLU A 117 43.79 6.38 -4.28
N ILE A 118 43.13 5.42 -3.61
CA ILE A 118 43.45 3.99 -3.73
C ILE A 118 43.04 3.43 -5.10
N THR A 119 44.03 2.90 -5.81
CA THR A 119 43.89 2.12 -7.05
C THR A 119 44.07 0.62 -6.79
N ASP A 120 43.45 -0.23 -7.63
CA ASP A 120 43.54 -1.69 -7.46
C ASP A 120 44.95 -2.21 -7.74
N GLY A 121 45.52 -2.94 -6.78
CA GLY A 121 46.88 -3.46 -6.85
C GLY A 121 47.98 -2.46 -6.46
N GLN A 122 47.64 -1.28 -5.94
CA GLN A 122 48.60 -0.33 -5.38
C GLN A 122 49.38 -0.93 -4.20
N THR A 123 50.63 -0.52 -4.00
CA THR A 123 51.46 -1.01 -2.89
C THR A 123 52.04 0.13 -2.06
N ILE A 124 51.97 0.00 -0.73
CA ILE A 124 52.57 0.92 0.24
C ILE A 124 53.67 0.17 1.01
N ILE A 125 54.85 0.77 1.18
CA ILE A 125 55.93 0.18 1.98
C ILE A 125 55.57 0.30 3.47
N SER A 126 55.55 -0.81 4.21
CA SER A 126 55.34 -0.80 5.67
C SER A 126 56.56 -0.28 6.45
N LYS A 127 56.36 0.05 7.73
CA LYS A 127 57.45 0.36 8.67
C LYS A 127 58.06 -0.88 9.34
N HIS A 128 57.66 -2.10 8.93
CA HIS A 128 58.33 -3.33 9.33
C HIS A 128 59.82 -3.27 8.98
N PRO A 129 60.75 -3.81 9.81
CA PRO A 129 62.19 -3.77 9.53
C PRO A 129 62.59 -4.27 8.12
N SER A 130 61.91 -5.30 7.63
CA SER A 130 62.10 -5.86 6.27
C SER A 130 61.51 -5.03 5.12
N ASN A 131 60.89 -3.87 5.38
CA ASN A 131 60.21 -3.01 4.38
C ASN A 131 59.16 -3.74 3.53
N TYR A 132 58.40 -4.69 4.10
CA TYR A 132 57.39 -5.44 3.36
C TYR A 132 56.30 -4.54 2.75
N ASN A 133 55.81 -4.90 1.57
CA ASN A 133 54.74 -4.17 0.89
C ASN A 133 53.35 -4.56 1.44
N LEU A 134 52.53 -3.55 1.68
CA LEU A 134 51.09 -3.65 1.91
C LEU A 134 50.39 -3.42 0.58
N ARG A 135 49.75 -4.45 0.02
CA ARG A 135 49.00 -4.38 -1.23
C ARG A 135 47.56 -3.96 -0.96
N LEU A 136 47.12 -2.90 -1.62
CA LEU A 136 45.76 -2.42 -1.59
C LEU A 136 45.00 -2.96 -2.80
N ASN A 137 43.82 -3.51 -2.58
CA ASN A 137 42.99 -4.08 -3.64
C ASN A 137 41.54 -3.59 -3.55
N ILE A 138 40.88 -3.56 -4.71
CA ILE A 138 39.47 -3.14 -4.84
C ILE A 138 38.63 -4.32 -5.31
N PHE A 139 37.68 -4.71 -4.48
CA PHE A 139 36.70 -5.75 -4.77
C PHE A 139 35.29 -5.13 -4.81
N TYR A 140 34.34 -5.87 -5.37
CA TYR A 140 32.94 -5.46 -5.44
C TYR A 140 32.06 -6.53 -4.78
N ASP A 141 31.03 -6.08 -4.06
CA ASP A 141 30.00 -6.90 -3.45
C ASP A 141 28.67 -6.37 -3.99
N GLY A 142 28.22 -6.94 -5.10
CA GLY A 142 27.25 -6.32 -6.00
C GLY A 142 27.70 -4.92 -6.45
N ARG A 143 27.05 -3.87 -5.94
CA ARG A 143 27.40 -2.47 -6.23
C ARG A 143 28.34 -1.82 -5.19
N GLN A 144 28.66 -2.49 -4.07
CA GLN A 144 29.46 -1.90 -3.00
C GLN A 144 30.97 -2.03 -3.26
N LYS A 145 31.71 -0.91 -3.27
CA LYS A 145 33.19 -0.88 -3.36
C LYS A 145 33.82 -1.31 -2.03
N ILE A 146 34.35 -2.53 -2.00
CA ILE A 146 35.21 -3.04 -0.93
C ILE A 146 36.65 -2.64 -1.24
N ILE A 147 37.36 -2.11 -0.25
CA ILE A 147 38.80 -1.87 -0.31
C ILE A 147 39.44 -2.77 0.74
N THR A 148 40.51 -3.47 0.39
CA THR A 148 41.28 -4.29 1.34
C THR A 148 42.77 -3.95 1.32
N VAL A 149 43.45 -4.27 2.42
CA VAL A 149 44.90 -4.27 2.57
C VAL A 149 45.38 -5.70 2.86
N ASN A 150 46.13 -6.30 1.95
CA ASN A 150 46.52 -7.72 1.98
C ASN A 150 45.32 -8.68 2.27
N GLY A 151 44.13 -8.35 1.76
CA GLY A 151 42.90 -9.11 1.95
C GLY A 151 42.09 -8.80 3.21
N ALA A 152 42.57 -7.90 4.09
CA ALA A 152 41.81 -7.37 5.22
C ALA A 152 40.96 -6.15 4.79
N GLU A 153 39.65 -6.18 5.00
CA GLU A 153 38.72 -5.10 4.63
C GLU A 153 38.89 -3.84 5.48
N LEU A 154 38.87 -2.67 4.82
CA LEU A 154 38.84 -1.35 5.47
C LEU A 154 37.41 -1.03 5.93
N LEU A 155 37.08 -1.43 7.16
CA LEU A 155 35.78 -1.28 7.84
C LEU A 155 35.41 0.19 8.11
N VAL A 156 36.39 0.98 8.55
CA VAL A 156 36.25 2.44 8.72
C VAL A 156 37.39 3.10 7.98
N ARG A 157 37.03 4.09 7.15
CA ARG A 157 37.92 4.73 6.16
C ARG A 157 38.13 6.20 6.51
N ASP A 158 39.27 6.73 6.08
CA ASP A 158 39.56 8.17 6.06
C ASP A 158 39.45 8.90 7.41
N ILE A 159 39.84 8.26 8.52
CA ILE A 159 39.99 8.96 9.81
C ILE A 159 41.27 9.81 9.74
N VAL A 160 41.12 11.07 9.34
CA VAL A 160 42.26 11.99 9.13
C VAL A 160 42.82 12.48 10.47
N GLY A 161 44.11 12.23 10.70
CA GLY A 161 44.88 12.82 11.78
C GLY A 161 45.82 13.91 11.28
N SER A 162 46.40 14.69 12.20
CA SER A 162 47.39 15.74 11.89
C SER A 162 48.67 15.23 11.24
N ASN A 163 48.98 13.94 11.41
CA ASN A 163 50.19 13.29 10.93
C ASN A 163 49.94 12.13 9.94
N GLY A 164 48.70 11.96 9.44
CA GLY A 164 48.40 10.88 8.50
C GLY A 164 46.92 10.49 8.40
N VAL A 165 46.65 9.24 7.98
CA VAL A 165 45.32 8.64 7.93
C VAL A 165 45.27 7.36 8.77
N LEU A 166 44.17 7.16 9.49
CA LEU A 166 43.86 5.94 10.23
C LEU A 166 42.69 5.20 9.56
N TYR A 167 42.88 3.90 9.36
CA TYR A 167 41.89 2.93 8.88
C TYR A 167 41.64 1.89 9.96
N ILE A 168 40.39 1.43 10.10
CA ILE A 168 40.06 0.28 10.95
C ILE A 168 39.84 -0.95 10.05
N ILE A 169 40.49 -2.07 10.37
CA ILE A 169 40.49 -3.28 9.54
C ILE A 169 39.84 -4.49 10.23
N ASP A 170 39.36 -5.45 9.42
CA ASP A 170 38.64 -6.66 9.85
C ASP A 170 39.53 -7.84 10.28
N ARG A 171 40.84 -7.78 10.04
CA ARG A 171 41.80 -8.86 10.35
C ARG A 171 43.15 -8.33 10.80
N MET A 172 43.93 -9.19 11.47
CA MET A 172 45.31 -8.89 11.83
C MET A 172 46.21 -9.04 10.60
N LEU A 173 47.04 -8.04 10.31
CA LEU A 173 48.08 -8.14 9.29
C LEU A 173 49.31 -8.81 9.91
N ALA A 174 49.43 -10.13 9.75
CA ALA A 174 50.60 -10.88 10.17
C ALA A 174 51.49 -11.18 8.95
N PRO A 175 52.65 -10.51 8.79
CA PRO A 175 53.61 -10.91 7.78
C PRO A 175 54.28 -12.20 8.25
N VAL A 176 54.06 -13.32 7.56
CA VAL A 176 54.82 -14.53 7.88
C VAL A 176 56.29 -14.21 7.65
N SER A 177 57.14 -14.50 8.64
CA SER A 177 58.52 -14.01 8.75
C SER A 177 59.49 -14.52 7.67
N SER A 178 58.97 -15.28 6.70
CA SER A 178 59.75 -15.91 5.67
C SER A 178 60.27 -14.88 4.66
N ALA A 179 61.56 -14.57 4.75
CA ALA A 179 62.34 -14.05 3.62
C ALA A 179 62.52 -15.10 2.50
N LYS A 180 61.88 -16.27 2.65
CA LYS A 180 61.84 -17.38 1.72
C LYS A 180 61.06 -17.01 0.46
N THR A 181 61.56 -17.47 -0.67
CA THR A 181 60.80 -17.52 -1.92
C THR A 181 59.67 -18.53 -1.81
N LEU A 182 58.74 -18.53 -2.76
CA LEU A 182 57.70 -19.54 -2.88
C LEU A 182 58.30 -20.96 -2.89
N HIS A 183 59.40 -21.18 -3.61
CA HIS A 183 60.05 -22.50 -3.65
C HIS A 183 60.57 -22.94 -2.27
N ASP A 184 61.28 -22.05 -1.58
CA ASP A 184 61.83 -22.31 -0.24
C ASP A 184 60.74 -22.52 0.81
N TYR A 185 59.64 -21.76 0.72
CA TYR A 185 58.49 -21.89 1.60
C TYR A 185 57.78 -23.25 1.42
N LEU A 186 57.66 -23.75 0.20
CA LEU A 186 57.05 -25.07 -0.07
C LEU A 186 57.92 -26.23 0.45
N LEU A 187 59.24 -26.09 0.44
CA LEU A 187 60.16 -27.08 1.02
C LEU A 187 60.16 -27.06 2.56
N TYR A 188 60.15 -25.86 3.15
CA TYR A 188 60.28 -25.61 4.58
C TYR A 188 59.25 -24.58 5.05
N PRO A 189 57.96 -24.93 5.14
CA PRO A 189 56.91 -23.99 5.53
C PRO A 189 57.07 -23.57 6.98
N ASP A 190 56.90 -22.28 7.26
CA ASP A 190 56.89 -21.73 8.63
C ASP A 190 55.53 -21.91 9.34
N LEU A 191 54.52 -22.43 8.62
CA LEU A 191 53.17 -22.68 9.14
C LEU A 191 53.12 -24.04 9.88
N PRO A 192 52.86 -24.07 11.20
CA PRO A 192 52.89 -25.32 11.96
C PRO A 192 51.77 -26.27 11.54
N GLY A 193 52.12 -27.56 11.41
CA GLY A 193 51.17 -28.62 11.03
C GLY A 193 50.95 -28.82 9.54
N TYR A 194 51.55 -27.99 8.67
CA TYR A 194 51.46 -28.11 7.22
C TYR A 194 52.80 -28.53 6.61
N GLN A 195 52.75 -29.40 5.62
CA GLN A 195 53.90 -29.83 4.81
C GLN A 195 53.49 -29.82 3.34
N PHE A 196 54.39 -29.42 2.44
CA PHE A 196 54.14 -29.33 1.00
C PHE A 196 55.27 -30.01 0.19
N GLN A 197 56.05 -30.88 0.84
CA GLN A 197 57.29 -31.42 0.32
C GLN A 197 57.08 -32.30 -0.91
N SER A 198 55.95 -32.98 -1.04
CA SER A 198 55.68 -33.85 -2.18
C SER A 198 55.52 -33.02 -3.45
N ILE A 199 54.78 -31.90 -3.38
CA ILE A 199 54.57 -30.97 -4.49
C ILE A 199 55.84 -30.14 -4.75
N ALA A 200 56.52 -29.70 -3.69
CA ALA A 200 57.80 -28.99 -3.80
C ALA A 200 58.88 -29.84 -4.48
N ARG A 201 58.99 -31.13 -4.12
CA ARG A 201 59.90 -32.09 -4.77
C ARG A 201 59.43 -32.47 -6.16
N ALA A 202 58.13 -32.62 -6.39
CA ALA A 202 57.60 -32.83 -7.73
C ALA A 202 57.93 -31.65 -8.68
N SER A 203 57.98 -30.40 -8.17
CA SER A 203 58.41 -29.24 -8.96
C SER A 203 59.86 -29.31 -9.47
N ILE A 204 60.70 -30.21 -8.93
CA ILE A 204 62.05 -30.49 -9.46
C ILE A 204 61.97 -31.04 -10.90
N ILE A 205 60.85 -31.67 -11.28
CA ILE A 205 60.59 -32.21 -12.62
C ILE A 205 60.34 -31.08 -13.65
N ALA A 206 60.06 -29.86 -13.19
CA ALA A 206 59.89 -28.66 -14.00
C ALA A 206 61.00 -27.63 -13.69
N PRO A 207 62.21 -27.77 -14.27
CA PRO A 207 63.38 -26.96 -13.89
C PRO A 207 63.19 -25.45 -14.11
N GLU A 208 62.41 -25.05 -15.12
CA GLU A 208 62.05 -23.64 -15.34
C GLU A 208 61.10 -23.10 -14.26
N THR A 209 60.07 -23.86 -13.89
CA THR A 209 59.15 -23.51 -12.79
C THR A 209 59.90 -23.43 -11.47
N LYS A 210 60.81 -24.37 -11.19
CA LYS A 210 61.70 -24.30 -10.02
C LYS A 210 62.57 -23.04 -10.03
N LYS A 211 63.21 -22.71 -11.16
CA LYS A 211 64.02 -21.48 -11.28
C LYS A 211 63.18 -20.22 -11.07
N ALA A 212 61.98 -20.15 -11.64
CA ALA A 212 61.10 -18.98 -11.54
C ALA A 212 60.54 -18.80 -10.12
N THR A 213 60.05 -19.88 -9.49
CA THR A 213 59.49 -19.84 -8.11
C THR A 213 60.55 -19.62 -7.03
N ASN A 214 61.83 -19.85 -7.32
CA ASN A 214 62.97 -19.54 -6.46
C ASN A 214 63.66 -18.20 -6.80
N GLY A 215 63.17 -17.47 -7.81
CA GLY A 215 63.64 -16.15 -8.17
C GLY A 215 62.69 -15.05 -7.65
N ILE A 216 63.17 -13.81 -7.61
CA ILE A 216 62.34 -12.63 -7.31
C ILE A 216 61.89 -11.88 -8.57
N ASP A 217 62.27 -12.38 -9.76
CA ASP A 217 61.96 -11.77 -11.06
C ASP A 217 60.46 -11.86 -11.44
N HIS A 218 59.74 -12.80 -10.83
CA HIS A 218 58.33 -13.09 -11.09
C HIS A 218 57.55 -13.14 -9.77
N GLN A 219 56.31 -12.68 -9.81
CA GLN A 219 55.39 -12.76 -8.67
C GLN A 219 54.45 -13.95 -8.85
N PHE A 220 53.97 -14.55 -7.75
CA PHE A 220 53.09 -15.72 -7.81
C PHE A 220 51.90 -15.64 -6.85
N THR A 221 50.77 -16.20 -7.29
CA THR A 221 49.71 -16.68 -6.39
C THR A 221 49.69 -18.20 -6.49
N ALA A 222 49.98 -18.89 -5.39
CA ALA A 222 50.04 -20.34 -5.33
C ALA A 222 48.88 -20.88 -4.49
N PHE A 223 48.10 -21.81 -5.05
CA PHE A 223 47.09 -22.57 -4.34
C PHE A 223 47.68 -23.94 -4.02
N VAL A 224 47.89 -24.28 -2.75
CA VAL A 224 48.82 -25.36 -2.39
C VAL A 224 48.13 -26.42 -1.52
N PRO A 225 47.93 -27.64 -2.03
CA PRO A 225 47.48 -28.76 -1.22
C PRO A 225 48.59 -29.21 -0.26
N PRO A 226 48.30 -29.44 1.03
CA PRO A 226 49.27 -30.05 1.94
C PRO A 226 49.45 -31.53 1.64
N ASP A 227 50.63 -32.08 1.95
CA ASP A 227 50.97 -33.50 1.82
C ASP A 227 49.92 -34.42 2.49
N ALA A 228 49.20 -33.88 3.50
CA ALA A 228 48.07 -34.54 4.15
C ALA A 228 46.95 -35.01 3.20
N ILE A 229 46.75 -34.38 2.03
CA ILE A 229 45.74 -34.80 1.05
C ILE A 229 46.13 -36.06 0.27
N LEU A 230 47.40 -36.48 0.33
CA LEU A 230 47.87 -37.71 -0.32
C LEU A 230 47.51 -38.97 0.49
N PHE A 231 47.44 -38.89 1.82
CA PHE A 231 47.07 -40.05 2.66
C PHE A 231 45.69 -40.67 2.33
N PRO A 232 44.61 -39.90 2.07
CA PRO A 232 43.32 -40.47 1.62
C PRO A 232 43.27 -40.77 0.12
N MET A 233 44.32 -40.48 -0.66
CA MET A 233 44.37 -40.79 -2.09
C MET A 233 44.74 -42.28 -2.29
N PRO A 234 43.99 -43.06 -3.09
CA PRO A 234 44.35 -44.45 -3.38
C PRO A 234 45.76 -44.57 -3.96
N ASN A 235 46.53 -45.60 -3.57
CA ASN A 235 47.90 -45.79 -4.06
C ASN A 235 47.98 -45.78 -5.60
N SER A 236 47.03 -46.42 -6.29
CA SER A 236 46.95 -46.41 -7.75
C SER A 236 46.79 -45.01 -8.37
N ALA A 237 46.12 -44.08 -7.67
CA ALA A 237 46.03 -42.69 -8.09
C ALA A 237 47.32 -41.91 -7.79
N GLN A 238 47.96 -42.17 -6.65
CA GLN A 238 49.29 -41.62 -6.35
C GLN A 238 50.32 -42.08 -7.40
N ASP A 239 50.31 -43.36 -7.77
CA ASP A 239 51.16 -43.93 -8.83
C ASP A 239 50.91 -43.22 -10.18
N VAL A 240 49.65 -43.09 -10.61
CA VAL A 240 49.29 -42.36 -11.84
C VAL A 240 49.78 -40.91 -11.81
N LEU A 241 49.64 -40.21 -10.67
CA LEU A 241 50.09 -38.84 -10.50
C LEU A 241 51.62 -38.71 -10.55
N PHE A 242 52.35 -39.53 -9.79
CA PHE A 242 53.79 -39.35 -9.62
C PHE A 242 54.65 -40.01 -10.71
N PHE A 243 54.17 -41.07 -11.38
CA PHE A 243 54.89 -41.68 -12.51
C PHE A 243 54.60 -40.99 -13.86
N ASN A 244 53.46 -40.30 -14.02
CA ASN A 244 53.17 -39.54 -15.24
C ASN A 244 53.70 -38.10 -15.12
N THR A 245 54.94 -37.88 -15.58
CA THR A 245 55.60 -36.57 -15.57
C THR A 245 54.81 -35.46 -16.27
N THR A 246 54.04 -35.79 -17.32
CA THR A 246 53.23 -34.81 -18.05
C THR A 246 52.03 -34.38 -17.22
N LEU A 247 51.30 -35.34 -16.64
CA LEU A 247 50.17 -35.07 -15.75
C LEU A 247 50.64 -34.28 -14.51
N LEU A 248 51.72 -34.71 -13.88
CA LEU A 248 52.29 -34.06 -12.70
C LEU A 248 52.67 -32.60 -12.97
N ASN A 249 53.25 -32.30 -14.14
CA ASN A 249 53.59 -30.94 -14.54
C ASN A 249 52.34 -30.07 -14.74
N HIS A 250 51.31 -30.58 -15.44
CA HIS A 250 50.02 -29.86 -15.59
C HIS A 250 49.35 -29.62 -14.23
N THR A 251 49.36 -30.63 -13.35
CA THR A 251 48.87 -30.51 -11.98
C THR A 251 49.61 -29.40 -11.23
N ILE A 252 50.95 -29.37 -11.21
CA ILE A 252 51.71 -28.30 -10.55
C ILE A 252 51.41 -26.93 -11.18
N HIS A 253 51.29 -26.86 -12.50
CA HIS A 253 51.00 -25.61 -13.22
C HIS A 253 49.59 -25.09 -12.93
N ALA A 254 48.60 -25.96 -12.70
CA ALA A 254 47.25 -25.57 -12.31
C ALA A 254 47.17 -24.89 -10.93
N HIS A 255 48.13 -25.20 -10.05
CA HIS A 255 48.25 -24.63 -8.71
C HIS A 255 48.99 -23.28 -8.69
N LEU A 256 49.58 -22.84 -9.80
CA LEU A 256 50.43 -21.65 -9.88
C LEU A 256 49.87 -20.62 -10.86
N VAL A 257 49.54 -19.43 -10.36
CA VAL A 257 49.28 -18.23 -11.16
C VAL A 257 50.54 -17.38 -11.18
N LYS A 258 50.99 -16.99 -12.37
CA LYS A 258 52.22 -16.21 -12.59
C LYS A 258 51.90 -14.72 -12.78
N ASP A 259 52.81 -13.87 -12.31
CA ASP A 259 52.83 -12.41 -12.41
C ASP A 259 51.57 -11.71 -11.87
N THR A 260 50.84 -12.38 -10.97
CA THR A 260 49.65 -11.87 -10.29
C THR A 260 49.68 -12.23 -8.80
N ILE A 261 49.48 -11.24 -7.92
CA ILE A 261 49.28 -11.44 -6.47
C ILE A 261 47.82 -11.15 -6.12
N LEU A 262 47.08 -12.19 -5.73
CA LEU A 262 45.72 -12.12 -5.23
C LEU A 262 45.67 -12.43 -3.72
N PHE A 263 45.34 -11.42 -2.91
CA PHE A 263 44.86 -11.65 -1.55
C PHE A 263 43.33 -11.79 -1.55
N ILE A 264 42.83 -12.86 -0.94
CA ILE A 264 41.41 -13.20 -0.87
C ILE A 264 40.71 -12.37 0.23
N PRO A 265 39.68 -11.57 -0.10
CA PRO A 265 38.97 -10.72 0.85
C PRO A 265 38.02 -11.52 1.75
N ALA A 266 37.43 -10.88 2.77
CA ALA A 266 36.44 -11.54 3.65
C ALA A 266 35.10 -11.80 2.96
N ARG A 267 34.73 -10.93 2.02
CA ARG A 267 33.51 -10.96 1.20
C ARG A 267 33.77 -10.24 -0.13
N GLY A 268 32.76 -10.20 -1.00
CA GLY A 268 32.88 -9.69 -2.36
C GLY A 268 33.37 -10.74 -3.37
N GLU A 269 33.15 -10.39 -4.64
CA GLU A 269 33.40 -11.22 -5.82
C GLU A 269 34.90 -11.31 -6.14
N LEU A 270 35.31 -12.51 -6.56
CA LEU A 270 36.66 -12.80 -7.03
C LEU A 270 36.62 -13.01 -8.54
N LYS A 271 37.56 -12.38 -9.26
CA LYS A 271 37.71 -12.58 -10.70
C LYS A 271 38.52 -13.85 -10.98
N ASP A 272 38.10 -14.57 -12.01
CA ASP A 272 38.83 -15.74 -12.51
C ASP A 272 40.27 -15.37 -12.88
N LEU A 273 41.20 -16.28 -12.58
CA LEU A 273 42.62 -16.14 -12.89
C LEU A 273 43.05 -17.18 -13.93
N GLN A 274 44.13 -16.89 -14.66
CA GLN A 274 44.79 -17.88 -15.50
C GLN A 274 45.98 -18.47 -14.75
N SER A 275 45.90 -19.76 -14.41
CA SER A 275 47.08 -20.50 -13.94
C SER A 275 48.00 -20.83 -15.10
N LEU A 276 49.17 -21.41 -14.81
CA LEU A 276 50.04 -21.97 -15.85
C LEU A 276 49.41 -23.17 -16.58
N SER A 277 48.32 -23.77 -16.06
CA SER A 277 47.54 -24.84 -16.71
C SER A 277 46.02 -24.62 -16.57
N GLY A 278 45.53 -23.60 -17.28
CA GLY A 278 44.09 -23.32 -17.46
C GLY A 278 43.50 -22.35 -16.43
N SER A 279 42.21 -22.04 -16.60
CA SER A 279 41.47 -21.10 -15.75
C SER A 279 41.32 -21.62 -14.31
N ILE A 280 41.44 -20.71 -13.33
CA ILE A 280 40.98 -20.90 -11.96
C ILE A 280 39.72 -20.06 -11.80
N HIS A 281 38.59 -20.74 -11.59
CA HIS A 281 37.30 -20.13 -11.29
C HIS A 281 37.09 -20.04 -9.78
N PHE A 282 36.56 -18.92 -9.30
CA PHE A 282 36.30 -18.72 -7.87
C PHE A 282 34.80 -18.83 -7.57
N THR A 283 34.46 -19.56 -6.51
CA THR A 283 33.09 -19.62 -5.96
C THR A 283 33.14 -19.43 -4.45
N ARG A 284 32.08 -18.88 -3.85
CA ARG A 284 32.05 -18.53 -2.43
C ARG A 284 30.74 -19.05 -1.80
N GLU A 285 30.85 -19.76 -0.69
CA GLU A 285 29.72 -20.32 0.07
C GLU A 285 29.85 -19.87 1.52
N GLY A 286 29.10 -18.83 1.89
CA GLY A 286 29.28 -18.13 3.16
C GLY A 286 30.71 -17.55 3.28
N GLU A 287 31.39 -17.89 4.37
CA GLU A 287 32.79 -17.49 4.59
C GLU A 287 33.81 -18.32 3.80
N ASN A 288 33.42 -19.50 3.27
CA ASN A 288 34.35 -20.38 2.55
C ASN A 288 34.55 -19.90 1.11
N VAL A 289 35.80 -19.82 0.68
CA VAL A 289 36.17 -19.61 -0.73
C VAL A 289 36.63 -20.93 -1.32
N TYR A 290 36.11 -21.24 -2.49
CA TYR A 290 36.49 -22.40 -3.28
C TYR A 290 37.07 -21.95 -4.61
N ILE A 291 37.99 -22.74 -5.11
CA ILE A 291 38.63 -22.60 -6.41
C ILE A 291 38.36 -23.83 -7.25
N GLN A 292 38.19 -23.67 -8.55
CA GLN A 292 37.94 -24.76 -9.49
C GLN A 292 38.82 -24.62 -10.73
N ASN A 293 39.53 -25.69 -11.07
CA ASN A 293 40.34 -25.79 -12.29
C ASN A 293 40.16 -27.21 -12.86
N ASN A 294 39.90 -27.30 -14.17
CA ASN A 294 39.71 -28.56 -14.91
C ASN A 294 38.77 -29.55 -14.19
N ARG A 295 37.56 -29.07 -13.84
CA ARG A 295 36.50 -29.81 -13.14
C ARG A 295 36.82 -30.30 -11.71
N VAL A 296 38.00 -29.99 -11.17
CA VAL A 296 38.33 -30.26 -9.76
C VAL A 296 38.13 -29.01 -8.93
N ARG A 297 37.34 -29.10 -7.86
CA ARG A 297 37.11 -28.04 -6.88
C ARG A 297 37.92 -28.31 -5.61
N ALA A 298 38.52 -27.26 -5.05
CA ALA A 298 39.23 -27.27 -3.77
C ALA A 298 38.77 -26.08 -2.92
N ARG A 299 38.65 -26.25 -1.61
CA ARG A 299 38.34 -25.15 -0.70
C ARG A 299 39.62 -24.55 -0.15
N VAL A 300 39.68 -23.23 -0.05
CA VAL A 300 40.78 -22.52 0.59
C VAL A 300 40.62 -22.65 2.11
N THR A 301 41.56 -23.33 2.75
CA THR A 301 41.56 -23.59 4.20
C THR A 301 42.37 -22.57 4.99
N VAL A 302 43.47 -22.07 4.41
CA VAL A 302 44.29 -20.98 4.99
C VAL A 302 44.64 -19.99 3.86
N PRO A 303 43.91 -18.87 3.73
CA PRO A 303 44.21 -17.85 2.72
C PRO A 303 45.35 -16.91 3.17
N ASN A 304 45.89 -16.16 2.21
CA ASN A 304 46.66 -14.92 2.43
C ASN A 304 48.00 -15.08 3.16
N ILE A 305 48.76 -16.15 2.89
CA ILE A 305 50.12 -16.34 3.44
C ILE A 305 51.13 -15.61 2.55
N PRO A 306 51.72 -14.46 2.95
CA PRO A 306 52.72 -13.78 2.12
C PRO A 306 54.06 -14.54 2.08
N VAL A 307 54.70 -14.53 0.92
CA VAL A 307 56.09 -15.02 0.70
C VAL A 307 56.88 -13.98 -0.11
N ALA A 308 58.21 -14.07 -0.16
CA ALA A 308 59.06 -12.99 -0.70
C ALA A 308 58.76 -12.59 -2.16
N ASN A 309 58.24 -13.53 -2.97
CA ASN A 309 57.86 -13.35 -4.36
C ASN A 309 56.37 -13.68 -4.64
N GLY A 310 55.47 -13.54 -3.65
CA GLY A 310 54.06 -13.86 -3.88
C GLY A 310 53.18 -14.08 -2.65
N VAL A 311 52.14 -14.87 -2.84
CA VAL A 311 51.18 -15.29 -1.81
C VAL A 311 50.82 -16.76 -1.99
N VAL A 312 50.69 -17.47 -0.86
CA VAL A 312 50.25 -18.87 -0.77
C VAL A 312 48.85 -18.92 -0.15
N HIS A 313 48.00 -19.77 -0.71
CA HIS A 313 46.69 -20.13 -0.18
C HIS A 313 46.65 -21.65 -0.02
N VAL A 314 46.49 -22.15 1.20
CA VAL A 314 46.40 -23.60 1.44
C VAL A 314 45.01 -24.08 1.04
N ILE A 315 44.94 -25.22 0.34
CA ILE A 315 43.70 -25.82 -0.16
C ILE A 315 43.53 -27.28 0.27
N ASP A 316 42.31 -27.80 0.29
CA ASP A 316 42.01 -29.18 0.74
C ASP A 316 41.84 -30.24 -0.36
N ASN A 317 42.11 -29.91 -1.63
CA ASN A 317 42.07 -30.85 -2.75
C ASN A 317 43.11 -30.50 -3.84
N MET A 318 43.47 -31.45 -4.71
CA MET A 318 44.48 -31.27 -5.76
C MET A 318 43.85 -30.86 -7.10
N LEU A 319 44.04 -29.61 -7.52
CA LEU A 319 43.56 -29.08 -8.80
C LEU A 319 44.08 -29.88 -10.00
N CYS A 320 43.31 -29.90 -11.08
CA CYS A 320 43.63 -30.58 -12.35
C CYS A 320 43.81 -32.12 -12.26
N PHE A 321 43.69 -32.74 -11.09
CA PHE A 321 43.83 -34.19 -10.93
C PHE A 321 42.53 -34.84 -10.41
N ILE A 322 41.78 -35.45 -11.32
CA ILE A 322 40.56 -36.21 -11.01
C ILE A 322 40.95 -37.66 -10.66
N TYR A 323 40.71 -38.08 -9.41
CA TYR A 323 41.06 -39.43 -8.93
C TYR A 323 39.97 -40.18 -8.16
N LYS A 324 38.83 -39.53 -7.88
CA LYS A 324 37.68 -40.12 -7.19
C LYS A 324 36.60 -40.53 -8.19
N THR A 325 35.93 -41.64 -7.95
CA THR A 325 34.68 -41.99 -8.65
C THR A 325 33.51 -41.14 -8.14
N VAL A 326 32.40 -41.08 -8.87
CA VAL A 326 31.18 -40.38 -8.44
C VAL A 326 30.70 -40.88 -7.07
N PHE A 327 30.91 -42.17 -6.78
CA PHE A 327 30.62 -42.77 -5.48
C PHE A 327 31.50 -42.23 -4.34
N ILE A 328 32.82 -42.13 -4.57
CA ILE A 328 33.76 -41.66 -3.56
C ILE A 328 33.57 -40.15 -3.34
N GLU A 329 33.45 -39.37 -4.40
CA GLU A 329 33.24 -37.92 -4.28
C GLU A 329 31.96 -37.65 -3.48
N THR A 330 30.82 -38.21 -3.88
CA THR A 330 29.53 -38.12 -3.16
C THR A 330 29.64 -38.46 -1.68
N ASN A 331 30.43 -39.47 -1.30
CA ASN A 331 30.65 -39.85 0.10
C ASN A 331 31.57 -38.89 0.87
N THR A 332 32.47 -38.16 0.18
CA THR A 332 33.37 -37.18 0.80
C THR A 332 32.81 -35.75 0.81
N THR A 333 31.87 -35.42 -0.08
CA THR A 333 31.22 -34.11 -0.16
C THR A 333 30.21 -33.94 0.99
N LYS A 334 30.54 -33.10 1.99
CA LYS A 334 29.70 -32.90 3.20
C LYS A 334 28.25 -32.53 2.91
N SER A 335 27.99 -31.72 1.88
CA SER A 335 26.66 -31.29 1.48
C SER A 335 25.81 -32.39 0.83
N LEU A 336 26.39 -33.54 0.49
CA LEU A 336 25.71 -34.68 -0.12
C LEU A 336 25.54 -35.87 0.84
N SER A 337 25.83 -35.72 2.14
CA SER A 337 25.87 -36.84 3.09
C SER A 337 24.56 -37.62 3.19
N ILE A 338 23.40 -36.96 3.07
CA ILE A 338 22.10 -37.65 3.07
C ILE A 338 21.92 -38.45 1.77
N PHE A 339 22.21 -37.87 0.61
CA PHE A 339 22.18 -38.56 -0.68
C PHE A 339 23.12 -39.77 -0.70
N ALA A 340 24.35 -39.60 -0.18
CA ALA A 340 25.33 -40.67 -0.03
C ALA A 340 24.79 -41.83 0.83
N SER A 341 24.14 -41.53 1.96
CA SER A 341 23.55 -42.55 2.84
C SER A 341 22.48 -43.40 2.13
N HIS A 342 21.66 -42.78 1.27
CA HIS A 342 20.69 -43.49 0.45
C HIS A 342 21.34 -44.27 -0.70
N LEU A 343 22.45 -43.78 -1.26
CA LEU A 343 23.21 -44.43 -2.34
C LEU A 343 23.79 -45.79 -1.90
N HIS A 344 24.22 -45.94 -0.64
CA HIS A 344 24.63 -47.23 -0.06
C HIS A 344 23.47 -48.24 0.04
N GLY A 345 22.22 -47.77 0.04
CA GLY A 345 21.01 -48.60 0.09
C GLY A 345 20.46 -49.01 -1.30
N ILE A 346 21.23 -48.85 -2.37
CA ILE A 346 20.87 -49.32 -3.72
C ILE A 346 21.17 -50.84 -3.84
N PRO A 347 20.40 -51.62 -4.64
CA PRO A 347 20.75 -53.00 -4.98
C PRO A 347 22.22 -53.18 -5.44
N GLY A 348 22.85 -54.26 -4.97
CA GLY A 348 24.30 -54.49 -5.10
C GLY A 348 24.84 -54.42 -6.53
N ASP A 349 24.07 -54.88 -7.52
CA ASP A 349 24.46 -54.82 -8.93
C ASP A 349 24.70 -53.38 -9.39
N LEU A 350 23.70 -52.48 -9.24
CA LEU A 350 23.85 -51.07 -9.64
C LEU A 350 24.91 -50.34 -8.79
N LEU A 351 25.03 -50.67 -7.51
CA LEU A 351 26.08 -50.12 -6.65
C LEU A 351 27.49 -50.49 -7.15
N SER A 352 27.71 -51.75 -7.56
CA SER A 352 29.00 -52.20 -8.10
C SER A 352 29.37 -51.49 -9.41
N HIS A 353 28.38 -51.25 -10.28
CA HIS A 353 28.55 -50.48 -11.52
C HIS A 353 28.96 -49.02 -11.23
N ILE A 354 28.27 -48.35 -10.29
CA ILE A 354 28.54 -46.97 -9.85
C ILE A 354 29.93 -46.83 -9.19
N GLN A 355 30.42 -47.87 -8.52
CA GLN A 355 31.76 -47.92 -7.93
C GLN A 355 32.86 -48.21 -8.97
N SER A 356 32.53 -48.87 -10.08
CA SER A 356 33.48 -49.21 -11.14
C SER A 356 33.88 -48.01 -12.01
N THR A 357 35.07 -48.07 -12.61
CA THR A 357 35.52 -47.10 -13.63
C THR A 357 35.19 -47.51 -15.07
N SER A 358 34.38 -48.56 -15.25
CA SER A 358 34.06 -49.13 -16.57
C SER A 358 32.88 -48.45 -17.28
N GLU A 359 32.02 -47.75 -16.53
CA GLU A 359 30.84 -47.05 -17.04
C GLU A 359 30.86 -45.58 -16.63
N THR A 360 30.25 -44.73 -17.44
CA THR A 360 30.18 -43.28 -17.21
C THR A 360 28.83 -42.87 -16.64
N PHE A 361 28.81 -41.98 -15.65
CA PHE A 361 27.59 -41.49 -15.01
C PHE A 361 27.50 -39.96 -14.96
N THR A 362 26.28 -39.41 -14.99
CA THR A 362 26.02 -38.03 -14.56
C THR A 362 25.04 -38.09 -13.39
N PHE A 363 25.43 -37.53 -12.24
CA PHE A 363 24.59 -37.40 -11.06
C PHE A 363 24.08 -35.96 -10.94
N PHE A 364 22.76 -35.80 -10.79
CA PHE A 364 22.16 -34.58 -10.27
C PHE A 364 21.88 -34.81 -8.78
N ALA A 365 22.89 -34.69 -7.92
CA ALA A 365 22.81 -35.08 -6.52
C ALA A 365 22.15 -33.97 -5.67
N PRO A 366 21.01 -34.22 -4.98
CA PRO A 366 20.42 -33.22 -4.11
C PRO A 366 21.28 -32.97 -2.87
N ASN A 367 21.42 -31.70 -2.50
CA ASN A 367 22.12 -31.33 -1.27
C ASN A 367 21.30 -31.70 -0.01
N ASN A 368 21.92 -31.61 1.17
CA ASN A 368 21.24 -31.91 2.43
C ASN A 368 20.02 -30.99 2.70
N ASP A 369 20.03 -29.75 2.22
CA ASP A 369 18.92 -28.80 2.37
C ASP A 369 17.71 -29.17 1.50
N ALA A 370 17.96 -29.72 0.31
CA ALA A 370 16.95 -30.30 -0.58
C ALA A 370 16.26 -31.48 0.10
N PHE A 371 16.99 -32.32 0.82
CA PHE A 371 16.42 -33.36 1.67
C PHE A 371 15.69 -32.79 2.90
N ALA A 372 16.18 -31.69 3.49
CA ALA A 372 15.49 -31.02 4.60
C ALA A 372 14.10 -30.46 4.20
N LYS A 373 13.91 -30.07 2.93
CA LYS A 373 12.60 -29.71 2.36
C LYS A 373 11.62 -30.89 2.23
N VAL A 374 12.10 -32.14 2.24
CA VAL A 374 11.27 -33.34 2.08
C VAL A 374 10.57 -33.68 3.40
N PRO A 375 9.25 -33.95 3.43
CA PRO A 375 8.53 -34.41 4.62
C PRO A 375 9.20 -35.60 5.32
N ARG A 376 9.31 -35.57 6.66
CA ARG A 376 9.99 -36.63 7.43
C ARG A 376 9.37 -38.01 7.24
N THR A 377 8.05 -38.07 7.07
CA THR A 377 7.31 -39.31 6.76
C THR A 377 7.79 -39.94 5.45
N ILE A 378 8.13 -39.12 4.45
CA ILE A 378 8.68 -39.57 3.16
C ILE A 378 10.15 -39.94 3.30
N GLN A 379 10.97 -39.17 4.03
CA GLN A 379 12.35 -39.55 4.34
C GLN A 379 12.43 -40.91 5.05
N GLN A 380 11.56 -41.15 6.03
CA GLN A 380 11.45 -42.45 6.72
C GLN A 380 11.01 -43.56 5.77
N ARG A 381 10.02 -43.32 4.90
CA ARG A 381 9.62 -44.29 3.86
C ARG A 381 10.74 -44.56 2.86
N MET A 382 11.54 -43.57 2.45
CA MET A 382 12.72 -43.77 1.60
C MET A 382 13.83 -44.56 2.31
N ALA A 383 13.95 -44.41 3.64
CA ALA A 383 14.86 -45.24 4.43
C ALA A 383 14.36 -46.69 4.55
N GLN A 384 13.05 -46.93 4.63
CA GLN A 384 12.46 -48.27 4.86
C GLN A 384 12.08 -49.05 3.58
N VAL A 385 11.75 -48.37 2.48
CA VAL A 385 11.19 -48.98 1.26
C VAL A 385 12.19 -48.89 0.12
N ASP A 386 12.87 -49.99 -0.17
CA ASP A 386 13.92 -50.09 -1.19
C ASP A 386 13.45 -49.68 -2.59
N GLN A 387 12.19 -49.96 -2.94
CA GLN A 387 11.60 -49.54 -4.21
C GLN A 387 11.54 -48.02 -4.34
N LEU A 388 10.96 -47.32 -3.35
CA LEU A 388 10.86 -45.86 -3.34
C LEU A 388 12.27 -45.22 -3.36
N ARG A 389 13.21 -45.78 -2.59
CA ARG A 389 14.62 -45.35 -2.59
C ARG A 389 15.23 -45.46 -3.99
N SER A 390 15.03 -46.60 -4.66
CA SER A 390 15.56 -46.87 -6.00
C SER A 390 14.90 -46.03 -7.10
N GLU A 391 13.59 -45.77 -6.99
CA GLU A 391 12.86 -44.89 -7.91
C GLU A 391 13.38 -43.45 -7.84
N VAL A 392 13.52 -42.91 -6.62
CA VAL A 392 14.02 -41.55 -6.39
C VAL A 392 15.49 -41.44 -6.81
N LEU A 393 16.38 -42.32 -6.35
CA LEU A 393 17.80 -42.25 -6.74
C LEU A 393 17.99 -42.42 -8.26
N GLY A 394 17.24 -43.31 -8.90
CA GLY A 394 17.25 -43.46 -10.35
C GLY A 394 16.57 -42.33 -11.14
N ALA A 395 15.97 -41.33 -10.48
CA ALA A 395 15.60 -40.04 -11.09
C ALA A 395 16.75 -39.01 -11.07
N HIS A 396 17.78 -39.23 -10.26
CA HIS A 396 18.95 -38.35 -10.14
C HIS A 396 20.18 -38.85 -10.91
N ILE A 397 20.14 -40.09 -11.41
CA ILE A 397 21.27 -40.76 -12.07
C ILE A 397 20.99 -40.96 -13.56
N ILE A 398 21.90 -40.46 -14.40
CA ILE A 398 21.99 -40.78 -15.83
C ILE A 398 23.18 -41.73 -16.03
N LYS A 399 22.96 -42.80 -16.80
CA LYS A 399 23.98 -43.81 -17.13
C LYS A 399 24.41 -43.68 -18.60
N GLY A 400 25.71 -43.84 -18.86
CA GLY A 400 26.30 -43.84 -20.20
C GLY A 400 26.60 -42.46 -20.77
N SER A 401 26.67 -41.41 -19.95
CA SER A 401 26.98 -40.04 -20.40
C SER A 401 27.64 -39.21 -19.31
N ASP A 402 28.66 -38.45 -19.70
CA ASP A 402 29.23 -37.31 -18.96
C ASP A 402 28.61 -36.03 -19.56
N ILE A 403 27.70 -35.39 -18.82
CA ILE A 403 26.94 -34.22 -19.28
C ILE A 403 27.46 -33.00 -18.52
N SER A 404 28.16 -32.11 -19.22
CA SER A 404 28.68 -30.87 -18.63
C SER A 404 27.69 -29.70 -18.75
N LEU A 405 27.95 -28.56 -18.09
CA LEU A 405 27.16 -27.34 -18.29
C LEU A 405 27.14 -26.87 -19.76
N ALA A 406 28.22 -27.10 -20.50
CA ALA A 406 28.29 -26.78 -21.93
C ALA A 406 27.27 -27.60 -22.76
N ASP A 407 26.94 -28.82 -22.30
CA ASP A 407 25.92 -29.66 -22.90
C ASP A 407 24.50 -29.23 -22.51
N MET A 408 24.30 -28.45 -21.45
CA MET A 408 22.99 -28.04 -20.95
C MET A 408 22.50 -26.77 -21.64
N THR A 409 21.98 -26.88 -22.85
CA THR A 409 21.23 -25.79 -23.53
C THR A 409 19.78 -25.74 -23.04
N ASP A 410 19.16 -24.57 -23.05
CA ASP A 410 17.76 -24.42 -22.62
C ASP A 410 16.81 -25.32 -23.43
N GLY A 411 15.81 -25.90 -22.77
CA GLY A 411 14.86 -26.85 -23.35
C GLY A 411 15.41 -28.24 -23.67
N LYS A 412 16.72 -28.50 -23.54
CA LYS A 412 17.31 -29.82 -23.82
C LYS A 412 16.84 -30.86 -22.81
N THR A 413 16.59 -32.08 -23.28
CA THR A 413 16.09 -33.18 -22.46
C THR A 413 17.10 -34.31 -22.32
N PHE A 414 17.23 -34.88 -21.13
CA PHE A 414 18.01 -36.08 -20.84
C PHE A 414 17.12 -37.18 -20.24
N LYS A 415 17.53 -38.45 -20.37
CA LYS A 415 16.86 -39.59 -19.74
C LYS A 415 17.68 -40.16 -18.60
N THR A 416 17.02 -40.40 -17.46
CA THR A 416 17.64 -41.05 -16.30
C THR A 416 17.67 -42.58 -16.49
N ILE A 417 18.36 -43.29 -15.59
CA ILE A 417 18.41 -44.76 -15.59
C ILE A 417 17.02 -45.42 -15.49
N ASN A 418 16.06 -44.74 -14.85
CA ASN A 418 14.65 -45.16 -14.76
C ASN A 418 13.77 -44.60 -15.89
N ASN A 419 14.35 -44.13 -17.01
CA ASN A 419 13.67 -43.50 -18.15
C ASN A 419 12.88 -42.21 -17.84
N PHE A 420 13.03 -41.61 -16.66
CA PHE A 420 12.45 -40.29 -16.38
C PHE A 420 13.11 -39.24 -17.26
N THR A 421 12.35 -38.21 -17.66
CA THR A 421 12.88 -37.10 -18.46
C THR A 421 13.26 -35.95 -17.55
N LEU A 422 14.50 -35.48 -17.68
CA LEU A 422 15.00 -34.25 -17.09
C LEU A 422 15.08 -33.19 -18.18
N THR A 423 14.48 -32.02 -17.97
CA THR A 423 14.49 -30.92 -18.95
C THR A 423 15.28 -29.74 -18.40
N VAL A 424 16.26 -29.24 -19.15
CA VAL A 424 17.02 -28.05 -18.81
C VAL A 424 16.12 -26.81 -18.98
N ARG A 425 16.16 -25.92 -17.98
CA ARG A 425 15.58 -24.57 -18.04
C ARG A 425 16.66 -23.54 -17.70
N LYS A 426 16.71 -22.41 -18.41
CA LYS A 426 17.59 -21.28 -18.06
C LYS A 426 16.79 -20.03 -17.75
N PHE A 427 17.03 -19.46 -16.58
CA PHE A 427 16.42 -18.22 -16.10
C PHE A 427 17.50 -17.33 -15.49
N ASN A 428 17.56 -16.04 -15.85
CA ASN A 428 18.50 -15.07 -15.27
C ASN A 428 19.97 -15.53 -15.18
N ASN A 429 20.47 -16.25 -16.19
CA ASN A 429 21.80 -16.87 -16.25
C ASN A 429 22.02 -18.11 -15.33
N ASP A 430 21.08 -18.42 -14.44
CA ASP A 430 21.03 -19.67 -13.67
C ASP A 430 20.48 -20.83 -14.52
N ILE A 431 20.91 -22.06 -14.18
CA ILE A 431 20.50 -23.30 -14.85
C ILE A 431 19.71 -24.15 -13.86
N TYR A 432 18.54 -24.60 -14.31
CA TYR A 432 17.62 -25.44 -13.57
C TYR A 432 17.35 -26.74 -14.32
N ILE A 433 17.06 -27.78 -13.57
CA ILE A 433 16.64 -29.09 -14.07
C ILE A 433 15.21 -29.33 -13.62
N GLN A 434 14.32 -29.44 -14.59
CA GLN A 434 12.90 -29.73 -14.39
C GLN A 434 12.66 -31.25 -14.50
N ASN A 435 12.01 -31.82 -13.49
CA ASN A 435 11.47 -33.18 -13.50
C ASN A 435 10.00 -33.15 -13.08
N GLY A 436 9.09 -33.25 -14.06
CA GLY A 436 7.65 -33.07 -13.82
C GLY A 436 7.35 -31.66 -13.32
N HIS A 437 6.77 -31.58 -12.12
CA HIS A 437 6.48 -30.32 -11.42
C HIS A 437 7.68 -29.77 -10.62
N VAL A 438 8.68 -30.59 -10.31
CA VAL A 438 9.85 -30.16 -9.53
C VAL A 438 10.82 -29.40 -10.43
N LEU A 439 11.18 -28.19 -10.03
CA LEU A 439 12.23 -27.39 -10.65
C LEU A 439 13.39 -27.22 -9.66
N ALA A 440 14.52 -27.87 -9.91
CA ALA A 440 15.71 -27.80 -9.06
C ALA A 440 16.76 -26.89 -9.70
N ARG A 441 17.30 -25.92 -8.96
CA ARG A 441 18.46 -25.13 -9.39
C ARG A 441 19.72 -25.99 -9.29
N ILE A 442 20.64 -25.86 -10.25
CA ILE A 442 22.00 -26.37 -10.11
C ILE A 442 22.78 -25.38 -9.24
N GLU A 443 23.15 -25.78 -8.03
CA GLU A 443 23.89 -24.93 -7.08
C GLU A 443 25.40 -25.05 -7.26
N GLN A 444 25.86 -26.25 -7.65
CA GLN A 444 27.25 -26.50 -8.02
C GLN A 444 27.26 -27.45 -9.22
N ALA A 445 28.11 -27.19 -10.21
CA ALA A 445 28.14 -27.95 -11.45
C ALA A 445 29.53 -28.48 -11.81
N ASP A 446 29.58 -29.38 -12.78
CA ASP A 446 30.80 -29.87 -13.42
C ASP A 446 31.85 -30.43 -12.44
N ILE A 447 31.42 -31.13 -11.39
CA ILE A 447 32.32 -31.82 -10.45
C ILE A 447 32.85 -33.10 -11.12
N GLY A 448 34.08 -33.06 -11.62
CA GLY A 448 34.68 -34.15 -12.37
C GLY A 448 35.05 -35.35 -11.51
N CYS A 449 34.66 -36.55 -11.97
CA CYS A 449 34.98 -37.83 -11.36
C CYS A 449 35.59 -38.79 -12.40
N THR A 450 36.34 -39.81 -11.97
CA THR A 450 37.02 -40.76 -12.87
C THR A 450 36.07 -41.60 -13.72
N ASN A 451 34.80 -41.67 -13.33
CA ASN A 451 33.74 -42.41 -14.00
C ASN A 451 32.48 -41.55 -14.23
N GLY A 452 32.61 -40.21 -14.28
CA GLY A 452 31.44 -39.36 -14.48
C GLY A 452 31.57 -37.91 -14.02
N VAL A 453 30.42 -37.27 -13.81
CA VAL A 453 30.29 -35.90 -13.30
C VAL A 453 29.15 -35.80 -12.28
N ILE A 454 29.29 -34.91 -11.29
CA ILE A 454 28.25 -34.58 -10.33
C ILE A 454 27.85 -33.10 -10.49
N HIS A 455 26.55 -32.85 -10.47
CA HIS A 455 25.92 -31.53 -10.34
C HIS A 455 25.08 -31.56 -9.06
N ILE A 456 25.30 -30.62 -8.14
CA ILE A 456 24.53 -30.51 -6.90
C ILE A 456 23.27 -29.69 -7.17
N VAL A 457 22.11 -30.19 -6.74
CA VAL A 457 20.80 -29.59 -7.02
C VAL A 457 20.00 -29.24 -5.75
N SER A 458 19.18 -28.19 -5.84
CA SER A 458 18.45 -27.58 -4.71
C SER A 458 17.15 -28.30 -4.28
N SER A 459 16.78 -29.39 -4.96
CA SER A 459 15.51 -30.11 -4.76
C SER A 459 15.66 -31.60 -5.12
N VAL A 460 14.86 -32.46 -4.48
CA VAL A 460 14.82 -33.90 -4.75
C VAL A 460 13.74 -34.20 -5.80
N PHE A 461 14.13 -34.80 -6.93
CA PHE A 461 13.24 -35.22 -8.01
C PHE A 461 12.33 -36.39 -7.62
N ARG A 462 11.25 -36.56 -8.39
CA ARG A 462 10.30 -37.69 -8.33
C ARG A 462 9.59 -37.90 -6.97
N LEU A 463 9.55 -36.87 -6.13
CA LEU A 463 8.75 -36.85 -4.89
C LEU A 463 7.37 -36.21 -5.06
N ASP A 464 6.89 -36.06 -6.29
CA ASP A 464 5.59 -35.49 -6.70
C ASP A 464 4.37 -36.34 -6.30
N GLN A 465 4.44 -37.08 -5.18
CA GLN A 465 3.41 -37.95 -4.64
C GLN A 465 2.74 -37.38 -3.38
N PHE A 466 3.11 -36.17 -2.94
CA PHE A 466 2.57 -35.54 -1.75
C PHE A 466 1.95 -34.16 -2.06
N THR A 467 0.79 -33.90 -1.46
CA THR A 467 0.05 -32.63 -1.56
C THR A 467 0.68 -31.57 -0.67
N VAL A 468 0.27 -30.30 -0.82
CA VAL A 468 0.67 -29.24 0.12
C VAL A 468 0.21 -29.57 1.55
N LEU A 469 -0.94 -30.22 1.73
CA LEU A 469 -1.38 -30.71 3.05
C LEU A 469 -0.41 -31.73 3.65
N ASP A 470 0.04 -32.70 2.86
CA ASP A 470 1.04 -33.69 3.29
C ASP A 470 2.40 -33.04 3.61
N ALA A 471 2.77 -32.02 2.83
CA ALA A 471 3.99 -31.24 3.05
C ALA A 471 3.96 -30.55 4.41
N ILE A 472 2.83 -29.92 4.76
CA ILE A 472 2.62 -29.28 6.06
C ILE A 472 2.62 -30.32 7.19
N LYS A 473 1.84 -31.41 7.05
CA LYS A 473 1.71 -32.46 8.07
C LYS A 473 3.02 -33.19 8.38
N GLY A 474 3.92 -33.31 7.40
CA GLY A 474 5.20 -34.00 7.56
C GLY A 474 6.42 -33.10 7.84
N ASN A 475 6.24 -31.78 7.97
CA ASN A 475 7.32 -30.83 8.23
C ASN A 475 7.43 -30.48 9.73
N ASN A 476 8.64 -30.60 10.30
CA ASN A 476 8.88 -30.35 11.73
C ASN A 476 8.94 -28.87 12.13
N GLN A 477 8.80 -27.94 11.18
CA GLN A 477 8.67 -26.51 11.41
C GLN A 477 7.20 -26.05 11.40
N LEU A 478 6.23 -26.93 11.14
CA LEU A 478 4.81 -26.59 10.92
C LEU A 478 3.85 -27.45 11.75
N LEU A 479 4.33 -28.10 12.82
CA LEU A 479 3.54 -29.08 13.58
C LEU A 479 2.31 -28.45 14.27
N ARG A 480 2.44 -27.22 14.78
CA ARG A 480 1.32 -26.50 15.41
C ARG A 480 0.27 -26.06 14.40
N ILE A 481 0.70 -25.68 13.19
CA ILE A 481 -0.24 -25.36 12.10
C ILE A 481 -0.89 -26.62 11.57
N SER A 482 -0.17 -27.73 11.45
CA SER A 482 -0.74 -29.03 11.10
C SER A 482 -1.86 -29.45 12.06
N GLU A 483 -1.67 -29.24 13.37
CA GLU A 483 -2.69 -29.49 14.40
C GLU A 483 -3.86 -28.49 14.31
N MET A 484 -3.60 -27.22 14.01
CA MET A 484 -4.65 -26.23 13.80
C MET A 484 -5.49 -26.50 12.53
N LEU A 485 -4.85 -26.93 11.43
CA LEU A 485 -5.51 -27.21 10.15
C LEU A 485 -6.49 -28.39 10.22
N SER A 486 -6.23 -29.41 11.03
CA SER A 486 -7.15 -30.56 11.17
C SER A 486 -8.51 -30.18 11.78
N HIS A 487 -8.65 -28.96 12.30
CA HIS A 487 -9.91 -28.42 12.80
C HIS A 487 -10.68 -27.61 11.72
N PHE A 488 -10.12 -27.44 10.52
CA PHE A 488 -10.71 -26.67 9.42
C PHE A 488 -10.82 -27.49 8.12
N PRO A 489 -11.84 -28.38 7.99
CA PRO A 489 -12.00 -29.27 6.83
C PRO A 489 -12.07 -28.57 5.47
N GLU A 490 -12.58 -27.32 5.42
CA GLU A 490 -12.56 -26.49 4.21
C GLU A 490 -11.14 -26.28 3.69
N LEU A 491 -10.20 -25.94 4.58
CA LEU A 491 -8.80 -25.71 4.23
C LEU A 491 -8.06 -27.01 3.97
N GLU A 492 -8.35 -28.09 4.69
CA GLU A 492 -7.77 -29.40 4.38
C GLU A 492 -8.12 -29.82 2.94
N GLY A 493 -9.37 -29.65 2.52
CA GLY A 493 -9.82 -29.95 1.16
C GLY A 493 -9.14 -29.11 0.07
N VAL A 494 -8.86 -27.82 0.33
CA VAL A 494 -8.11 -26.97 -0.60
C VAL A 494 -6.63 -27.39 -0.67
N LEU A 495 -6.02 -27.68 0.49
CA LEU A 495 -4.61 -28.06 0.60
C LEU A 495 -4.32 -29.49 0.11
N SER A 496 -5.31 -30.40 0.14
CA SER A 496 -5.26 -31.73 -0.49
C SER A 496 -5.56 -31.67 -2.00
N GLY A 497 -6.24 -30.63 -2.47
CA GLY A 497 -6.67 -30.48 -3.87
C GLY A 497 -8.01 -31.16 -4.19
N GLU A 498 -8.81 -31.49 -3.17
CA GLU A 498 -10.10 -32.19 -3.32
C GLU A 498 -11.27 -31.27 -3.66
N THR A 499 -11.29 -30.01 -3.19
CA THR A 499 -12.56 -29.26 -3.07
C THR A 499 -12.95 -28.33 -4.21
N THR A 500 -12.09 -27.94 -5.16
CA THR A 500 -12.55 -27.39 -6.46
C THR A 500 -11.48 -27.34 -7.56
N LEU A 501 -11.88 -27.69 -8.79
CA LEU A 501 -11.27 -27.29 -10.08
C LEU A 501 -9.77 -27.55 -10.33
N GLY A 502 -9.06 -28.31 -9.50
CA GLY A 502 -7.70 -28.80 -9.81
C GLY A 502 -6.66 -27.71 -10.03
N GLY A 503 -6.90 -26.53 -9.45
CA GLY A 503 -5.99 -25.38 -9.53
C GLY A 503 -4.71 -25.63 -8.74
N LYS A 504 -3.61 -25.02 -9.19
CA LYS A 504 -2.38 -24.95 -8.39
C LYS A 504 -2.60 -24.03 -7.19
N VAL A 505 -1.97 -24.33 -6.06
CA VAL A 505 -2.00 -23.47 -4.86
C VAL A 505 -0.60 -23.00 -4.51
N THR A 506 -0.47 -21.73 -4.09
CA THR A 506 0.74 -21.20 -3.42
C THR A 506 0.41 -20.96 -1.96
N VAL A 507 1.21 -21.47 -1.04
CA VAL A 507 0.96 -21.35 0.39
C VAL A 507 2.19 -20.79 1.10
N PHE A 508 2.01 -19.69 1.84
CA PHE A 508 3.04 -19.04 2.64
C PHE A 508 2.78 -19.34 4.12
N MET A 509 3.33 -20.41 4.67
CA MET A 509 2.90 -20.92 5.98
C MET A 509 3.84 -20.47 7.13
N PRO A 510 3.33 -19.84 8.20
CA PRO A 510 4.19 -19.41 9.30
C PRO A 510 4.82 -20.57 10.07
N SER A 511 6.06 -20.39 10.51
CA SER A 511 6.77 -21.42 11.28
C SER A 511 6.24 -21.59 12.72
N ASP A 512 6.49 -22.76 13.32
CA ASP A 512 6.22 -23.01 14.75
C ASP A 512 6.99 -22.03 15.65
N LEU A 513 8.18 -21.56 15.23
CA LEU A 513 8.96 -20.53 15.93
C LEU A 513 8.24 -19.18 15.90
N THR A 514 7.68 -18.81 14.75
CA THR A 514 6.84 -17.62 14.58
C THR A 514 5.65 -17.66 15.53
N ILE A 515 4.95 -18.80 15.61
CA ILE A 515 3.82 -19.00 16.53
C ILE A 515 4.23 -18.91 17.99
N MET A 516 5.40 -19.45 18.33
CA MET A 516 5.93 -19.38 19.70
C MET A 516 6.39 -17.96 20.07
N SER A 517 6.72 -17.10 19.11
CA SER A 517 7.03 -15.69 19.33
C SER A 517 5.80 -14.83 19.69
N LEU A 518 4.59 -15.28 19.37
CA LEU A 518 3.35 -14.59 19.76
C LEU A 518 3.20 -14.51 21.28
N ARG A 519 2.52 -13.46 21.78
CA ARG A 519 2.11 -13.35 23.19
C ARG A 519 1.21 -14.53 23.59
N ASN A 520 1.27 -14.93 24.86
CA ASN A 520 0.57 -16.13 25.35
C ASN A 520 -0.96 -16.08 25.14
N GLU A 521 -1.58 -14.91 25.25
CA GLU A 521 -3.03 -14.73 25.07
C GLU A 521 -3.42 -14.78 23.59
N THR A 522 -2.71 -14.07 22.72
CA THR A 522 -2.86 -14.21 21.25
C THR A 522 -2.73 -15.67 20.81
N ARG A 523 -1.76 -16.40 21.39
CA ARG A 523 -1.56 -17.83 21.12
C ARG A 523 -2.70 -18.70 21.66
N LYS A 524 -3.31 -18.38 22.80
CA LYS A 524 -4.51 -19.08 23.27
C LYS A 524 -5.69 -18.83 22.32
N ASN A 525 -6.00 -17.57 22.03
CA ASN A 525 -7.19 -17.18 21.27
C ASN A 525 -7.13 -17.62 19.78
N LEU A 526 -5.93 -17.88 19.24
CA LEU A 526 -5.72 -18.42 17.89
C LEU A 526 -5.74 -19.96 17.84
N PHE A 527 -5.25 -20.66 18.88
CA PHE A 527 -5.05 -22.12 18.84
C PHE A 527 -6.01 -22.95 19.73
N VAL A 528 -6.68 -22.34 20.72
CA VAL A 528 -7.54 -23.06 21.69
C VAL A 528 -9.02 -22.96 21.33
N ASP A 529 -9.49 -21.79 20.90
CA ASP A 529 -10.92 -21.55 20.65
C ASP A 529 -11.35 -21.85 19.19
N HIS A 530 -10.43 -22.32 18.34
CA HIS A 530 -10.63 -22.55 16.89
C HIS A 530 -11.35 -21.40 16.17
N SER A 531 -11.05 -20.16 16.59
CA SER A 531 -11.85 -18.98 16.28
C SER A 531 -11.89 -18.66 14.77
N ASP A 532 -12.95 -17.98 14.33
CA ASP A 532 -13.05 -17.42 12.96
C ASP A 532 -11.83 -16.53 12.61
N ARG A 533 -11.17 -15.98 13.63
CA ARG A 533 -9.92 -15.21 13.51
C ARG A 533 -8.75 -16.09 13.01
N ALA A 534 -8.64 -17.32 13.50
CA ALA A 534 -7.65 -18.30 13.05
C ALA A 534 -7.94 -18.79 11.62
N LEU A 535 -9.21 -19.08 11.30
CA LEU A 535 -9.63 -19.43 9.95
C LEU A 535 -9.33 -18.28 8.97
N LYS A 536 -9.71 -17.04 9.29
CA LYS A 536 -9.46 -15.84 8.45
C LYS A 536 -7.96 -15.56 8.27
N ALA A 537 -7.15 -15.77 9.32
CA ALA A 537 -5.70 -15.67 9.24
C ALA A 537 -5.13 -16.73 8.28
N LEU A 538 -5.50 -18.01 8.44
CA LEU A 538 -5.06 -19.09 7.55
C LEU A 538 -5.47 -18.84 6.10
N LYS A 539 -6.71 -18.43 5.82
CA LYS A 539 -7.16 -18.05 4.45
C LYS A 539 -6.32 -16.91 3.85
N GLY A 540 -5.72 -16.06 4.67
CA GLY A 540 -4.76 -15.02 4.28
C GLY A 540 -3.35 -15.51 3.91
N HIS A 541 -3.06 -16.80 4.05
CA HIS A 541 -1.76 -17.41 3.71
C HIS A 541 -1.79 -18.29 2.45
N LEU A 542 -2.98 -18.51 1.88
CA LEU A 542 -3.19 -19.31 0.67
C LEU A 542 -3.48 -18.38 -0.53
N ILE A 543 -2.91 -18.70 -1.69
CA ILE A 543 -3.23 -18.08 -2.99
C ILE A 543 -3.64 -19.21 -3.94
N GLU A 544 -4.81 -19.09 -4.55
CA GLU A 544 -5.40 -20.11 -5.42
C GLU A 544 -5.14 -19.81 -6.91
N GLY A 545 -5.05 -20.86 -7.73
CA GLY A 545 -4.97 -20.81 -9.20
C GLY A 545 -3.55 -20.88 -9.75
N GLU A 546 -2.53 -20.56 -8.96
CA GLU A 546 -1.13 -20.48 -9.38
C GLU A 546 -0.18 -21.14 -8.34
N ALA A 547 0.93 -21.72 -8.82
CA ALA A 547 2.07 -22.07 -7.99
C ALA A 547 3.21 -21.10 -8.33
N LEU A 548 3.45 -20.14 -7.45
CA LEU A 548 4.44 -19.08 -7.59
C LEU A 548 5.73 -19.52 -6.88
N ALA A 549 6.71 -19.98 -7.64
CA ALA A 549 8.06 -20.23 -7.15
C ALA A 549 8.88 -18.92 -7.10
N THR A 550 10.01 -18.95 -6.42
CA THR A 550 10.98 -17.82 -6.42
C THR A 550 11.39 -17.39 -7.83
N THR A 551 11.43 -18.33 -8.78
CA THR A 551 11.74 -18.10 -10.20
C THR A 551 10.68 -17.34 -10.98
N ASP A 552 9.45 -17.23 -10.46
CA ASP A 552 8.36 -16.53 -11.14
C ASP A 552 8.29 -15.05 -10.75
N ILE A 553 9.04 -14.64 -9.71
CA ILE A 553 9.02 -13.31 -9.10
C ILE A 553 10.26 -12.52 -9.54
N TYR A 554 10.19 -11.89 -10.73
CA TYR A 554 11.26 -11.03 -11.28
C TYR A 554 11.18 -9.57 -10.79
N SER A 555 10.03 -9.19 -10.23
CA SER A 555 9.70 -7.89 -9.69
C SER A 555 8.62 -8.07 -8.63
N THR A 556 8.21 -6.99 -7.95
CA THR A 556 7.01 -6.98 -7.12
C THR A 556 5.79 -7.56 -7.86
N VAL A 557 5.16 -8.59 -7.28
CA VAL A 557 3.93 -9.22 -7.79
C VAL A 557 2.81 -9.00 -6.79
N LEU A 558 1.66 -8.55 -7.28
CA LEU A 558 0.45 -8.38 -6.47
C LEU A 558 -0.49 -9.56 -6.67
N LYS A 559 -0.98 -10.14 -5.58
CA LYS A 559 -1.95 -11.25 -5.59
C LYS A 559 -3.05 -11.00 -4.56
N TYR A 560 -4.12 -11.79 -4.69
CA TYR A 560 -5.16 -11.89 -3.70
C TYR A 560 -5.12 -13.28 -3.07
N THR A 561 -5.31 -13.33 -1.75
CA THR A 561 -5.38 -14.56 -0.99
C THR A 561 -6.75 -15.23 -1.15
N TYR A 562 -6.87 -16.48 -0.73
CA TYR A 562 -8.15 -17.19 -0.62
C TYR A 562 -9.13 -16.50 0.37
N GLY A 563 -8.61 -15.72 1.32
CA GLY A 563 -9.40 -14.85 2.19
C GLY A 563 -9.79 -13.49 1.58
N GLY A 564 -9.45 -13.23 0.31
CA GLY A 564 -9.74 -11.99 -0.42
C GLY A 564 -8.83 -10.81 -0.07
N GLN A 565 -7.84 -10.98 0.81
CA GLN A 565 -6.89 -9.93 1.15
C GLN A 565 -5.85 -9.75 0.03
N ARG A 566 -5.38 -8.52 -0.23
CA ARG A 566 -4.23 -8.28 -1.10
C ARG A 566 -2.93 -8.65 -0.37
N VAL A 567 -2.05 -9.33 -1.08
CA VAL A 567 -0.65 -9.54 -0.71
C VAL A 567 0.29 -9.02 -1.79
N GLU A 568 1.47 -8.61 -1.37
CA GLU A 568 2.54 -8.12 -2.22
C GLU A 568 3.79 -8.99 -2.02
N ILE A 569 4.23 -9.65 -3.09
CA ILE A 569 5.32 -10.63 -3.08
C ILE A 569 6.52 -10.00 -3.78
N GLN A 570 7.69 -10.01 -3.15
CA GLN A 570 8.91 -9.42 -3.68
C GLN A 570 10.08 -10.40 -3.56
N ASN A 571 10.94 -10.43 -4.57
CA ASN A 571 12.19 -11.19 -4.58
C ASN A 571 13.30 -10.26 -5.10
N ALA A 572 13.93 -9.51 -4.20
CA ALA A 572 14.98 -8.55 -4.52
C ALA A 572 16.25 -8.91 -3.75
N ASP A 573 17.41 -8.94 -4.43
CA ASP A 573 18.72 -9.23 -3.82
C ASP A 573 18.75 -10.49 -2.92
N ASN A 574 18.08 -11.58 -3.35
CA ASN A 574 17.83 -12.82 -2.59
C ASN A 574 17.00 -12.67 -1.30
N ASP A 575 16.34 -11.52 -1.07
CA ASP A 575 15.39 -11.31 0.02
C ASP A 575 13.95 -11.59 -0.45
N PHE A 576 13.56 -12.86 -0.43
CA PHE A 576 12.21 -13.29 -0.80
C PHE A 576 11.24 -13.01 0.35
N THR A 577 10.30 -12.09 0.13
CA THR A 577 9.39 -11.54 1.13
C THR A 577 7.95 -11.47 0.63
N ILE A 578 7.00 -11.47 1.57
CA ILE A 578 5.58 -11.27 1.31
C ILE A 578 5.01 -10.29 2.34
N GLU A 579 4.31 -9.25 1.88
CA GLU A 579 3.57 -8.30 2.72
C GLU A 579 2.06 -8.56 2.61
N GLY A 580 1.38 -8.69 3.75
CA GLY A 580 -0.07 -8.83 3.84
C GLY A 580 -0.65 -7.97 4.97
N SER A 581 -1.52 -7.01 4.64
CA SER A 581 -2.06 -6.01 5.59
C SER A 581 -0.98 -5.30 6.41
N HIS A 582 0.06 -4.78 5.74
CA HIS A 582 1.22 -4.10 6.36
C HIS A 582 2.10 -4.96 7.28
N ILE A 583 1.88 -6.28 7.27
CA ILE A 583 2.76 -7.25 7.92
C ILE A 583 3.67 -7.84 6.85
N VAL A 584 4.96 -7.45 6.88
CA VAL A 584 6.01 -8.06 6.07
C VAL A 584 6.48 -9.35 6.76
N ALA A 585 6.57 -10.44 5.99
CA ALA A 585 7.13 -11.72 6.38
C ALA A 585 8.27 -12.09 5.42
N LYS A 586 9.39 -12.58 5.96
CA LYS A 586 10.47 -13.16 5.18
C LYS A 586 10.24 -14.64 4.97
N VAL A 587 10.53 -15.12 3.77
CA VAL A 587 10.50 -16.56 3.47
C VAL A 587 11.78 -17.22 4.01
N VAL A 588 11.59 -18.11 4.98
CA VAL A 588 12.64 -18.89 5.65
C VAL A 588 13.04 -20.11 4.80
N THR A 589 12.05 -20.78 4.21
CA THR A 589 12.24 -21.95 3.36
C THR A 589 11.36 -21.82 2.11
N SER A 590 11.97 -21.66 0.94
CA SER A 590 11.24 -21.51 -0.33
C SER A 590 11.17 -22.81 -1.16
N ASP A 591 10.21 -22.82 -2.08
CA ASP A 591 10.12 -23.75 -3.21
C ASP A 591 9.99 -25.22 -2.79
N ILE A 592 9.15 -25.49 -1.79
CA ILE A 592 8.73 -26.85 -1.43
C ILE A 592 7.65 -27.28 -2.42
N TRP A 593 8.09 -27.84 -3.55
CA TRP A 593 7.23 -28.35 -4.62
C TRP A 593 6.36 -29.53 -4.16
N CYS A 594 5.06 -29.46 -4.45
CA CYS A 594 4.04 -30.45 -4.12
C CYS A 594 3.24 -30.83 -5.38
N SER A 595 2.42 -31.90 -5.32
CA SER A 595 1.62 -32.37 -6.47
C SER A 595 0.57 -31.35 -6.93
N ASN A 596 -0.01 -30.58 -6.00
CA ASN A 596 -1.06 -29.58 -6.24
C ASN A 596 -0.59 -28.13 -6.05
N GLY A 597 0.70 -27.86 -5.85
CA GLY A 597 1.13 -26.51 -5.51
C GLY A 597 2.59 -26.35 -5.08
N VAL A 598 2.87 -25.21 -4.46
CA VAL A 598 4.16 -24.89 -3.83
C VAL A 598 3.94 -24.32 -2.43
N LEU A 599 4.76 -24.78 -1.49
CA LEU A 599 4.79 -24.31 -0.11
C LEU A 599 6.06 -23.50 0.14
N HIS A 600 5.88 -22.34 0.78
CA HIS A 600 6.93 -21.47 1.30
C HIS A 600 6.70 -21.33 2.80
N ILE A 601 7.75 -21.40 3.62
CA ILE A 601 7.66 -21.23 5.08
C ILE A 601 8.11 -19.82 5.42
N ILE A 602 7.32 -19.08 6.19
CA ILE A 602 7.56 -17.67 6.53
C ILE A 602 7.81 -17.45 8.03
N ASP A 603 8.48 -16.34 8.35
CA ASP A 603 8.86 -15.96 9.72
C ASP A 603 7.80 -15.12 10.48
N ASN A 604 6.71 -14.71 9.84
CA ASN A 604 5.67 -13.86 10.41
C ASN A 604 4.25 -14.36 10.05
N ILE A 605 3.21 -13.90 10.76
CA ILE A 605 1.81 -14.28 10.46
C ILE A 605 1.11 -13.14 9.72
N LEU A 606 0.82 -13.35 8.44
CA LEU A 606 0.11 -12.39 7.60
C LEU A 606 -1.31 -12.16 8.11
N HIS A 607 -1.78 -10.93 7.94
CA HIS A 607 -3.14 -10.50 8.29
C HIS A 607 -3.59 -10.71 9.76
N LEU A 608 -2.65 -11.00 10.69
CA LEU A 608 -2.92 -11.11 12.12
C LEU A 608 -2.17 -10.00 12.91
N PRO A 609 -2.86 -8.97 13.41
CA PRO A 609 -2.20 -7.87 14.11
C PRO A 609 -1.58 -8.31 15.45
N THR A 610 -0.38 -7.80 15.74
CA THR A 610 0.44 -8.17 16.92
C THR A 610 0.67 -7.01 17.89
N ARG A 611 0.00 -5.87 17.70
CA ARG A 611 0.10 -4.66 18.55
C ARG A 611 -1.29 -4.10 18.83
N ASN A 612 -1.46 -3.42 19.97
CA ASN A 612 -2.67 -2.63 20.25
C ASN A 612 -2.68 -1.33 19.43
N LEU A 613 -3.80 -0.59 19.47
CA LEU A 613 -3.98 0.66 18.72
C LEU A 613 -2.91 1.72 19.06
N MET A 614 -2.56 1.90 20.33
CA MET A 614 -1.56 2.88 20.77
C MET A 614 -0.16 2.57 20.24
N ASP A 615 0.26 1.31 20.34
CA ASP A 615 1.54 0.82 19.82
C ASP A 615 1.60 0.92 18.29
N GLU A 616 0.50 0.59 17.60
CA GLU A 616 0.46 0.61 16.14
C GLU A 616 0.44 2.05 15.59
N MET A 617 -0.41 2.94 16.12
CA MET A 617 -0.39 4.38 15.75
C MET A 617 1.00 5.00 15.86
N SER A 618 1.76 4.63 16.90
CA SER A 618 3.09 5.18 17.17
C SER A 618 4.16 4.77 16.15
N ARG A 619 3.89 3.78 15.29
CA ARG A 619 4.79 3.38 14.20
C ARG A 619 4.57 4.18 12.91
N HIS A 620 3.38 4.72 12.70
CA HIS A 620 2.99 5.39 11.46
C HIS A 620 3.33 6.88 11.57
N GLY A 621 4.45 7.28 10.94
CA GLY A 621 4.98 8.64 11.04
C GLY A 621 4.00 9.74 10.59
N ASP A 622 3.08 9.42 9.68
CA ASP A 622 2.03 10.26 9.11
C ASP A 622 0.83 10.52 10.04
N ILE A 623 0.67 9.75 11.12
CA ILE A 623 -0.39 9.91 12.14
C ILE A 623 0.15 10.09 13.58
N SER A 624 1.47 10.27 13.72
CA SER A 624 2.15 10.43 15.00
C SER A 624 1.62 11.59 15.88
N SER A 625 0.99 12.61 15.30
CA SER A 625 0.36 13.71 16.04
C SER A 625 -0.74 13.23 17.00
N ILE A 626 -1.61 12.28 16.62
CA ILE A 626 -2.66 11.78 17.52
C ILE A 626 -2.06 10.98 18.69
N SER A 627 -1.02 10.18 18.42
CA SER A 627 -0.36 9.38 19.47
C SER A 627 0.26 10.31 20.51
N ASN A 628 0.97 11.35 20.07
CA ASN A 628 1.55 12.35 20.97
C ASN A 628 0.47 13.07 21.83
N ILE A 629 -0.70 13.35 21.25
CA ILE A 629 -1.85 13.94 21.98
C ILE A 629 -2.40 12.98 23.04
N LEU A 630 -2.52 11.69 22.73
CA LEU A 630 -3.03 10.67 23.65
C LEU A 630 -2.08 10.36 24.81
N HIS A 631 -0.79 10.73 24.69
CA HIS A 631 0.18 10.65 25.79
C HIS A 631 0.12 11.85 26.76
N LEU A 632 -0.69 12.88 26.48
CA LEU A 632 -0.88 14.01 27.39
C LEU A 632 -1.63 13.59 28.66
N GLU A 633 -1.29 14.20 29.81
CA GLU A 633 -1.82 13.80 31.12
C GLU A 633 -3.37 13.81 31.19
N GLY A 634 -4.01 14.79 30.53
CA GLY A 634 -5.46 14.90 30.44
C GLY A 634 -6.17 13.85 29.57
N MET A 635 -5.43 12.95 28.90
CA MET A 635 -5.94 11.89 28.02
C MET A 635 -5.67 10.48 28.54
N LYS A 636 -5.14 10.36 29.75
CA LYS A 636 -4.69 9.09 30.35
C LYS A 636 -5.77 8.00 30.37
N GLU A 637 -7.03 8.33 30.61
CA GLU A 637 -8.15 7.38 30.62
C GLU A 637 -8.41 6.78 29.22
N LEU A 638 -8.52 7.62 28.19
CA LEU A 638 -8.69 7.17 26.81
C LEU A 638 -7.46 6.38 26.31
N SER A 639 -6.26 6.83 26.68
CA SER A 639 -5.00 6.14 26.37
C SER A 639 -4.92 4.74 27.00
N LEU A 640 -5.33 4.59 28.25
CA LEU A 640 -5.43 3.28 28.92
C LEU A 640 -6.47 2.38 28.26
N SER A 641 -7.63 2.94 27.89
CA SER A 641 -8.68 2.22 27.15
C SER A 641 -8.18 1.71 25.78
N LEU A 642 -7.54 2.57 24.99
CA LEU A 642 -6.95 2.23 23.68
C LEU A 642 -5.71 1.34 23.77
N SER A 643 -5.10 1.22 24.95
CA SER A 643 -4.00 0.27 25.23
C SER A 643 -4.49 -1.12 25.63
N ASN A 644 -5.74 -1.24 26.10
CA ASN A 644 -6.31 -2.51 26.58
C ASN A 644 -6.51 -3.51 25.42
N GLU A 645 -5.85 -4.67 25.50
CA GLU A 645 -5.85 -5.69 24.45
C GLU A 645 -7.21 -6.38 24.25
N ASP A 646 -8.08 -6.38 25.28
CA ASP A 646 -9.46 -6.90 25.18
C ASP A 646 -10.45 -5.93 24.51
N GLY A 647 -10.03 -4.70 24.21
CA GLY A 647 -10.87 -3.69 23.55
C GLY A 647 -11.30 -4.09 22.14
N HIS A 648 -12.42 -3.55 21.67
CA HIS A 648 -12.92 -3.73 20.29
C HIS A 648 -13.32 -2.38 19.69
N PHE A 649 -12.31 -1.60 19.28
CA PHE A 649 -12.53 -0.25 18.79
C PHE A 649 -12.45 -0.12 17.27
N THR A 650 -13.20 0.82 16.71
CA THR A 650 -12.87 1.42 15.41
C THR A 650 -12.43 2.85 15.65
N MET A 651 -11.21 3.18 15.24
CA MET A 651 -10.58 4.47 15.46
C MET A 651 -10.31 5.18 14.14
N PHE A 652 -10.77 6.42 14.03
CA PHE A 652 -10.57 7.28 12.88
C PHE A 652 -9.45 8.25 13.21
N VAL A 653 -8.31 8.18 12.52
CA VAL A 653 -7.11 8.91 12.91
C VAL A 653 -6.77 9.98 11.88
N PRO A 654 -6.84 11.28 12.22
CA PRO A 654 -6.43 12.35 11.31
C PRO A 654 -4.93 12.28 11.02
N VAL A 655 -4.54 12.45 9.75
CA VAL A 655 -3.13 12.65 9.39
C VAL A 655 -2.55 13.89 10.04
N ASN A 656 -1.23 13.90 10.26
CA ASN A 656 -0.49 15.06 10.76
C ASN A 656 -0.75 16.34 9.93
N ALA A 657 -1.01 16.20 8.63
CA ALA A 657 -1.38 17.31 7.75
C ALA A 657 -2.72 17.98 8.14
N ALA A 658 -3.69 17.22 8.67
CA ALA A 658 -4.98 17.74 9.11
C ALA A 658 -4.81 18.81 10.21
N PHE A 659 -3.92 18.55 11.18
CA PHE A 659 -3.59 19.49 12.25
C PHE A 659 -2.95 20.79 11.73
N SER A 660 -2.21 20.74 10.61
CA SER A 660 -1.59 21.92 10.01
C SER A 660 -2.57 22.82 9.23
N THR A 661 -3.77 22.32 8.90
CA THR A 661 -4.81 23.15 8.28
C THR A 661 -5.47 24.11 9.28
N ILE A 662 -5.40 23.82 10.57
CA ILE A 662 -6.11 24.59 11.60
C ILE A 662 -5.43 25.93 11.83
N PRO A 663 -6.15 27.07 11.73
CA PRO A 663 -5.61 28.38 12.10
C PRO A 663 -5.16 28.39 13.57
N ARG A 664 -3.93 28.88 13.84
CA ARG A 664 -3.31 28.81 15.17
C ARG A 664 -4.22 29.29 16.31
N SER A 665 -4.87 30.43 16.14
CA SER A 665 -5.81 30.99 17.14
C SER A 665 -6.97 30.05 17.49
N ARG A 666 -7.43 29.22 16.55
CA ARG A 666 -8.50 28.23 16.77
C ARG A 666 -7.95 26.92 17.33
N ALA A 667 -6.71 26.54 16.99
CA ALA A 667 -6.01 25.46 17.67
C ALA A 667 -5.77 25.80 19.14
N ASP A 668 -5.27 27.00 19.44
CA ASP A 668 -5.05 27.50 20.80
C ASP A 668 -6.35 27.51 21.62
N ALA A 669 -7.46 27.94 21.02
CA ALA A 669 -8.79 27.90 21.66
C ALA A 669 -9.28 26.47 21.94
N LEU A 670 -9.02 25.51 21.03
CA LEU A 670 -9.32 24.10 21.24
C LEU A 670 -8.49 23.51 22.39
N PHE A 671 -7.16 23.73 22.39
CA PHE A 671 -6.28 23.23 23.44
C PHE A 671 -6.52 23.88 24.81
N ALA A 672 -7.01 25.13 24.85
CA ALA A 672 -7.39 25.82 26.08
C ALA A 672 -8.69 25.25 26.72
N ASN A 673 -9.55 24.58 25.95
CA ASN A 673 -10.80 24.00 26.43
C ASN A 673 -10.69 22.46 26.52
N SER A 674 -10.29 21.96 27.69
CA SER A 674 -10.07 20.53 27.93
C SER A 674 -11.30 19.66 27.64
N THR A 675 -12.51 20.12 28.00
CA THR A 675 -13.76 19.38 27.73
C THR A 675 -14.03 19.26 26.24
N LEU A 676 -13.90 20.38 25.50
CA LEU A 676 -14.08 20.38 24.04
C LEU A 676 -13.04 19.48 23.36
N PHE A 677 -11.79 19.54 23.81
CA PHE A 677 -10.70 18.73 23.27
C PHE A 677 -10.89 17.22 23.53
N GLN A 678 -11.37 16.84 24.72
CA GLN A 678 -11.76 15.46 25.01
C GLN A 678 -12.90 14.99 24.11
N ASN A 679 -13.93 15.82 23.88
CA ASN A 679 -15.05 15.46 23.01
C ASN A 679 -14.61 15.25 21.55
N VAL A 680 -13.71 16.11 21.04
CA VAL A 680 -13.10 15.91 19.71
C VAL A 680 -12.42 14.55 19.63
N LEU A 681 -11.60 14.17 20.61
CA LEU A 681 -10.90 12.88 20.59
C LEU A 681 -11.86 11.68 20.74
N LYS A 682 -12.89 11.80 21.58
CA LYS A 682 -13.94 10.79 21.74
C LYS A 682 -14.75 10.56 20.46
N ALA A 683 -14.99 11.59 19.64
CA ALA A 683 -15.64 11.43 18.34
C ALA A 683 -14.81 10.63 17.32
N HIS A 684 -13.49 10.53 17.51
CA HIS A 684 -12.59 9.73 16.68
C HIS A 684 -12.52 8.26 17.11
N VAL A 685 -13.18 7.85 18.20
CA VAL A 685 -13.15 6.49 18.73
C VAL A 685 -14.57 5.95 18.87
N THR A 686 -14.79 4.72 18.41
CA THR A 686 -16.03 3.99 18.64
C THR A 686 -15.73 2.66 19.30
N SER A 687 -16.54 2.26 20.29
CA SER A 687 -16.42 1.03 21.05
C SER A 687 -17.41 -0.07 20.62
N THR A 688 -18.08 0.12 19.48
CA THR A 688 -19.15 -0.76 18.96
C THR A 688 -18.62 -1.90 18.08
N GLY A 689 -17.39 -2.34 18.35
CA GLY A 689 -16.69 -3.39 17.62
C GLY A 689 -15.68 -2.84 16.61
N SER A 690 -14.76 -3.70 16.18
CA SER A 690 -13.79 -3.44 15.12
C SER A 690 -14.48 -3.55 13.74
N LYS A 691 -14.75 -2.41 13.09
CA LYS A 691 -15.39 -2.30 11.78
C LYS A 691 -14.36 -2.09 10.69
N TYR A 692 -14.29 -3.04 9.76
CA TYR A 692 -13.54 -2.86 8.51
C TYR A 692 -14.31 -1.97 7.56
N THR A 693 -13.66 -1.44 6.52
CA THR A 693 -14.32 -0.64 5.47
C THR A 693 -15.43 -1.43 4.77
N SER A 694 -15.31 -2.76 4.70
CA SER A 694 -16.40 -3.64 4.25
C SER A 694 -17.70 -3.48 5.04
N ASP A 695 -17.59 -3.15 6.33
CA ASP A 695 -18.71 -3.07 7.26
C ASP A 695 -19.34 -1.65 7.30
N LEU A 696 -18.69 -0.68 6.65
CA LEU A 696 -19.11 0.72 6.57
C LEU A 696 -19.96 0.94 5.30
N TYR A 697 -21.23 0.54 5.32
CA TYR A 697 -22.16 0.64 4.19
C TYR A 697 -22.71 2.07 4.00
N ASP A 698 -23.09 2.43 2.77
CA ASP A 698 -23.69 3.74 2.50
C ASP A 698 -25.00 3.93 3.28
N GLY A 699 -25.20 5.10 3.88
CA GLY A 699 -26.37 5.42 4.72
C GLY A 699 -26.37 4.74 6.09
N SER A 700 -25.38 3.92 6.44
CA SER A 700 -25.25 3.36 7.78
C SER A 700 -24.80 4.40 8.81
N SER A 701 -25.00 4.12 10.09
CA SER A 701 -24.51 4.95 11.19
C SER A 701 -23.91 4.09 12.29
N MET A 702 -22.86 4.59 12.93
CA MET A 702 -22.22 3.97 14.09
C MET A 702 -22.15 4.96 15.26
N ARG A 703 -22.09 4.44 16.48
CA ARG A 703 -22.11 5.26 17.69
C ARG A 703 -20.68 5.51 18.20
N ALA A 704 -20.26 6.77 18.24
CA ALA A 704 -19.22 7.26 19.14
C ALA A 704 -19.87 7.59 20.51
N GLU A 705 -19.10 7.91 21.54
CA GLU A 705 -19.65 8.06 22.91
C GLU A 705 -20.85 9.04 22.98
N GLU A 706 -20.64 10.26 22.50
CA GLU A 706 -21.59 11.38 22.62
C GLU A 706 -22.48 11.58 21.38
N GLU A 707 -22.13 11.02 20.21
CA GLU A 707 -22.88 11.24 18.97
C GLU A 707 -22.71 10.10 17.95
N PHE A 708 -23.57 10.10 16.93
CA PHE A 708 -23.44 9.21 15.78
C PHE A 708 -22.43 9.73 14.76
N LEU A 709 -21.70 8.80 14.18
CA LEU A 709 -20.94 8.98 12.95
C LEU A 709 -21.79 8.40 11.80
N HIS A 710 -22.07 9.21 10.78
CA HIS A 710 -22.86 8.82 9.62
C HIS A 710 -21.94 8.45 8.46
N ILE A 711 -22.13 7.28 7.87
CA ILE A 711 -21.33 6.76 6.76
C ILE A 711 -22.01 7.14 5.45
N SER A 712 -21.24 7.72 4.54
CA SER A 712 -21.63 7.90 3.13
C SER A 712 -20.55 7.37 2.20
N ARG A 713 -20.95 6.88 1.02
CA ARG A 713 -20.03 6.43 -0.03
C ARG A 713 -20.24 7.23 -1.31
N GLU A 714 -19.17 7.77 -1.85
CA GLU A 714 -19.17 8.43 -3.16
C GLU A 714 -18.15 7.72 -4.05
N SER A 715 -18.63 7.05 -5.09
CA SER A 715 -17.82 6.15 -5.92
C SER A 715 -17.13 5.05 -5.09
N SER A 716 -15.79 5.08 -4.97
CA SER A 716 -15.00 4.17 -4.14
C SER A 716 -14.65 4.72 -2.76
N ASP A 717 -14.90 6.00 -2.52
CA ASP A 717 -14.47 6.70 -1.30
C ASP A 717 -15.52 6.58 -0.20
N VAL A 718 -15.04 6.34 1.03
CA VAL A 718 -15.88 6.29 2.23
C VAL A 718 -15.68 7.56 3.03
N PHE A 719 -16.79 8.25 3.30
CA PHE A 719 -16.86 9.47 4.06
C PHE A 719 -17.60 9.24 5.37
N ILE A 720 -17.10 9.88 6.42
CA ILE A 720 -17.68 9.86 7.75
C ILE A 720 -18.09 11.28 8.10
N THR A 721 -19.35 11.46 8.50
CA THR A 721 -19.87 12.76 8.91
C THR A 721 -20.27 12.72 10.37
N ASN A 722 -19.73 13.64 11.15
CA ASN A 722 -20.10 13.84 12.55
C ASN A 722 -20.21 15.34 12.84
N ASN A 723 -21.29 15.76 13.51
CA ASN A 723 -21.62 17.16 13.74
C ASN A 723 -21.51 18.06 12.49
N ASN A 724 -21.97 17.56 11.32
CA ASN A 724 -21.82 18.18 9.98
C ASN A 724 -20.36 18.47 9.53
N VAL A 725 -19.37 17.90 10.22
CA VAL A 725 -17.97 17.81 9.74
C VAL A 725 -17.81 16.49 8.98
N LYS A 726 -17.59 16.59 7.67
CA LYS A 726 -17.36 15.44 6.77
C LYS A 726 -15.86 15.21 6.59
N THR A 727 -15.40 13.98 6.83
CA THR A 727 -14.00 13.55 6.69
C THR A 727 -13.92 12.34 5.77
N ARG A 728 -12.84 12.20 4.98
CA ARG A 728 -12.64 11.06 4.07
C ARG A 728 -11.68 10.06 4.67
N ILE A 729 -11.97 8.76 4.56
CA ILE A 729 -11.00 7.70 4.84
C ILE A 729 -9.99 7.65 3.68
N ILE A 730 -8.73 7.96 3.97
CA ILE A 730 -7.64 8.02 2.98
C ILE A 730 -6.66 6.84 3.06
N ARG A 731 -6.55 6.18 4.23
CA ARG A 731 -5.87 4.88 4.37
C ARG A 731 -6.68 3.98 5.32
N PRO A 732 -7.54 3.10 4.78
CA PRO A 732 -8.42 2.24 5.58
C PRO A 732 -7.71 1.02 6.20
N ASP A 733 -8.42 0.34 7.09
CA ASP A 733 -8.21 -1.07 7.46
C ASP A 733 -6.82 -1.44 8.02
N ILE A 734 -6.19 -0.55 8.78
CA ILE A 734 -4.95 -0.86 9.51
C ILE A 734 -5.34 -1.66 10.78
N PRO A 735 -4.97 -2.95 10.90
CA PRO A 735 -5.48 -3.79 11.97
C PRO A 735 -4.64 -3.67 13.26
N ALA A 736 -5.30 -3.74 14.42
CA ALA A 736 -4.69 -3.85 15.74
C ALA A 736 -5.31 -5.03 16.52
N ILE A 737 -4.66 -5.46 17.61
CA ILE A 737 -5.15 -6.53 18.51
C ILE A 737 -6.57 -6.20 18.99
N ASN A 738 -6.75 -4.94 19.44
CA ASN A 738 -7.94 -4.43 20.09
C ASN A 738 -8.79 -3.48 19.20
N GLY A 739 -8.58 -3.48 17.88
CA GLY A 739 -9.34 -2.59 17.00
C GLY A 739 -8.84 -2.49 15.57
N ILE A 740 -9.34 -1.48 14.87
CA ILE A 740 -8.92 -1.08 13.52
C ILE A 740 -8.71 0.44 13.49
N ILE A 741 -7.66 0.87 12.82
CA ILE A 741 -7.39 2.27 12.50
C ILE A 741 -7.78 2.53 11.04
N HIS A 742 -8.58 3.57 10.84
CA HIS A 742 -8.84 4.17 9.54
C HIS A 742 -8.24 5.57 9.54
N VAL A 743 -7.27 5.83 8.69
CA VAL A 743 -6.65 7.16 8.60
C VAL A 743 -7.57 8.08 7.80
N VAL A 744 -7.83 9.27 8.33
CA VAL A 744 -8.74 10.27 7.74
C VAL A 744 -8.01 11.59 7.45
N ASP A 745 -8.56 12.40 6.54
CA ASP A 745 -7.96 13.66 6.11
C ASP A 745 -8.29 14.88 6.99
N THR A 746 -9.38 14.80 7.76
CA THR A 746 -9.94 15.93 8.52
C THR A 746 -10.27 15.54 9.97
N ILE A 747 -10.03 16.45 10.92
CA ILE A 747 -10.43 16.27 12.33
C ILE A 747 -11.96 16.45 12.45
N MET A 748 -12.65 15.43 12.97
CA MET A 748 -14.10 15.41 13.18
C MET A 748 -14.57 16.27 14.37
N TYR A 749 -15.90 16.35 14.55
CA TYR A 749 -16.65 16.99 15.65
C TYR A 749 -16.59 18.51 15.75
N PHE A 750 -15.44 19.14 15.47
CA PHE A 750 -15.27 20.59 15.64
C PHE A 750 -15.00 21.31 14.31
N PRO A 751 -15.90 22.21 13.85
CA PRO A 751 -15.66 23.00 12.65
C PRO A 751 -14.70 24.17 12.93
N PHE A 752 -13.54 24.13 12.28
CA PHE A 752 -12.49 25.14 12.45
C PHE A 752 -12.62 26.39 11.57
N TYR A 753 -13.70 26.57 10.81
CA TYR A 753 -13.84 27.67 9.84
C TYR A 753 -15.18 28.38 9.98
N ILE A 754 -15.21 29.71 9.87
CA ILE A 754 -16.48 30.47 9.88
C ILE A 754 -17.25 30.27 8.58
N ALA A 755 -18.57 30.54 8.60
CA ALA A 755 -19.44 30.40 7.43
C ALA A 755 -18.91 31.14 6.18
N ALA A 756 -18.34 32.34 6.34
CA ALA A 756 -17.71 33.05 5.22
C ALA A 756 -16.53 32.26 4.60
N GLU A 757 -15.67 31.66 5.41
CA GLU A 757 -14.51 30.87 4.95
C GLU A 757 -14.95 29.54 4.32
N VAL A 758 -15.93 28.86 4.91
CA VAL A 758 -16.50 27.61 4.37
C VAL A 758 -17.13 27.85 3.01
N MET A 759 -17.96 28.89 2.88
CA MET A 759 -18.59 29.23 1.61
C MET A 759 -17.61 29.78 0.57
N TYR A 760 -16.55 30.48 0.99
CA TYR A 760 -15.50 30.96 0.09
C TYR A 760 -14.60 29.84 -0.44
N ASN A 761 -14.28 28.82 0.37
CA ASN A 761 -13.36 27.76 -0.04
C ASN A 761 -14.04 26.56 -0.71
N ASN A 762 -15.36 26.42 -0.59
CA ASN A 762 -16.10 25.29 -1.15
C ASN A 762 -16.73 25.63 -2.51
N ALA A 763 -16.36 24.89 -3.56
CA ALA A 763 -16.85 25.08 -4.92
C ALA A 763 -18.39 25.04 -5.05
N LYS A 764 -19.08 24.21 -4.25
CA LYS A 764 -20.56 24.12 -4.26
C LYS A 764 -21.24 25.39 -3.72
N LEU A 765 -20.56 26.12 -2.84
CA LEU A 765 -21.08 27.29 -2.11
C LEU A 765 -20.56 28.63 -2.64
N ARG A 766 -19.43 28.61 -3.37
CA ARG A 766 -18.71 29.79 -3.86
C ARG A 766 -19.60 30.74 -4.66
N ALA A 767 -20.42 30.19 -5.56
CA ALA A 767 -21.28 30.95 -6.46
C ALA A 767 -22.30 31.80 -5.68
N PHE A 768 -22.96 31.21 -4.67
CA PHE A 768 -23.90 31.94 -3.82
C PHE A 768 -23.21 32.98 -2.93
N TYR A 769 -22.05 32.65 -2.37
CA TYR A 769 -21.25 33.63 -1.63
C TYR A 769 -20.86 34.84 -2.50
N ASP A 770 -20.41 34.61 -3.73
CA ASP A 770 -20.02 35.69 -4.64
C ASP A 770 -21.21 36.53 -5.14
N LEU A 771 -22.41 35.96 -5.21
CA LEU A 771 -23.66 36.70 -5.44
C LEU A 771 -24.01 37.63 -4.25
N MET A 772 -23.86 37.13 -3.03
CA MET A 772 -24.36 37.78 -1.81
C MET A 772 -23.36 38.69 -1.09
N LYS A 773 -22.04 38.52 -1.30
CA LYS A 773 -20.96 39.24 -0.56
C LYS A 773 -21.04 40.76 -0.59
N ASN A 774 -21.68 41.35 -1.61
CA ASN A 774 -21.83 42.80 -1.73
C ASN A 774 -22.91 43.36 -0.78
N LEU A 775 -23.76 42.51 -0.19
CA LEU A 775 -24.70 42.90 0.86
C LEU A 775 -23.96 42.94 2.20
N SER A 776 -23.77 44.15 2.75
CA SER A 776 -23.06 44.41 4.02
C SER A 776 -23.55 43.51 5.15
N ASP A 777 -24.86 43.34 5.25
CA ASP A 777 -25.53 42.66 6.36
C ASP A 777 -25.23 41.16 6.34
N PHE A 778 -25.11 40.57 5.14
CA PHE A 778 -24.68 39.19 4.93
C PHE A 778 -23.18 39.02 5.24
N SER A 779 -22.33 39.87 4.66
CA SER A 779 -20.88 39.76 4.86
C SER A 779 -20.48 39.93 6.33
N ASN A 780 -21.10 40.87 7.06
CA ASN A 780 -20.80 41.11 8.46
C ASN A 780 -21.24 39.93 9.34
N LEU A 781 -22.46 39.39 9.11
CA LEU A 781 -22.98 38.26 9.86
C LEU A 781 -22.10 37.01 9.69
N LEU A 782 -21.74 36.65 8.45
CA LEU A 782 -20.96 35.44 8.19
C LEU A 782 -19.50 35.55 8.65
N GLN A 783 -18.98 36.77 8.84
CA GLN A 783 -17.63 37.05 9.38
C GLN A 783 -17.58 37.08 10.92
N ASP A 784 -18.68 37.40 11.59
CA ASP A 784 -18.73 37.43 13.05
C ASP A 784 -18.61 36.01 13.65
N GLN A 785 -17.52 35.79 14.38
CA GLN A 785 -17.19 34.52 15.04
C GLN A 785 -18.11 34.19 16.23
N PHE A 786 -18.81 35.19 16.78
CA PHE A 786 -19.70 35.03 17.95
C PHE A 786 -21.18 34.92 17.57
N SER A 787 -21.53 35.27 16.34
CA SER A 787 -22.87 35.04 15.81
C SER A 787 -23.17 33.54 15.73
N GLN A 788 -24.45 33.19 15.74
CA GLN A 788 -24.91 31.87 15.30
C GLN A 788 -25.67 32.06 13.99
N VAL A 789 -25.32 31.31 12.94
CA VAL A 789 -26.00 31.42 11.65
C VAL A 789 -26.35 30.05 11.06
N THR A 790 -27.56 29.93 10.53
CA THR A 790 -27.89 28.87 9.56
C THR A 790 -28.05 29.52 8.21
N VAL A 791 -27.36 28.99 7.19
CA VAL A 791 -27.51 29.42 5.79
C VAL A 791 -27.97 28.24 4.96
N PHE A 792 -29.07 28.39 4.23
CA PHE A 792 -29.43 27.50 3.13
C PHE A 792 -28.90 28.15 1.85
N ALA A 793 -27.90 27.56 1.22
CA ALA A 793 -27.21 28.10 0.06
C ALA A 793 -27.68 27.40 -1.22
N PRO A 794 -28.24 28.13 -2.19
CA PRO A 794 -28.47 27.65 -3.54
C PRO A 794 -27.18 27.06 -4.13
N SER A 795 -27.28 25.87 -4.70
CA SER A 795 -26.12 25.15 -5.25
C SER A 795 -25.52 25.87 -6.45
N ALA A 796 -24.22 25.64 -6.69
CA ALA A 796 -23.56 26.12 -7.89
C ALA A 796 -24.23 25.59 -9.19
N ASP A 797 -24.74 24.36 -9.16
CA ASP A 797 -25.42 23.74 -10.30
C ASP A 797 -26.77 24.44 -10.58
N PHE A 798 -27.59 24.68 -9.55
CA PHE A 798 -28.81 25.49 -9.68
C PHE A 798 -28.51 26.90 -10.19
N LEU A 799 -27.55 27.60 -9.60
CA LEU A 799 -27.18 28.96 -10.03
C LEU A 799 -26.65 28.99 -11.47
N SER A 800 -26.00 27.92 -11.94
CA SER A 800 -25.55 27.79 -13.34
C SER A 800 -26.69 27.49 -14.33
N SER A 801 -27.84 27.00 -13.85
CA SER A 801 -29.03 26.76 -14.67
C SER A 801 -29.84 28.04 -14.98
N LEU A 802 -29.59 29.11 -14.23
CA LEU A 802 -30.23 30.41 -14.43
C LEU A 802 -29.67 31.12 -15.67
N SER A 803 -30.51 31.92 -16.34
CA SER A 803 -30.05 32.72 -17.47
C SER A 803 -29.07 33.80 -17.01
N SER A 804 -28.15 34.20 -17.89
CA SER A 804 -27.21 35.29 -17.58
C SER A 804 -27.92 36.62 -17.31
N GLU A 805 -29.09 36.83 -17.92
CA GLU A 805 -29.96 37.99 -17.70
C GLU A 805 -30.61 37.98 -16.31
N ASP A 806 -31.11 36.82 -15.86
CA ASP A 806 -31.65 36.65 -14.50
C ASP A 806 -30.58 36.87 -13.42
N LEU A 807 -29.40 36.28 -13.60
CA LEU A 807 -28.27 36.48 -12.68
C LEU A 807 -27.83 37.95 -12.64
N GLN A 808 -27.78 38.65 -13.78
CA GLN A 808 -27.47 40.07 -13.83
C GLN A 808 -28.55 40.91 -13.14
N ARG A 809 -29.84 40.59 -13.32
CA ARG A 809 -30.97 41.29 -12.71
C ARG A 809 -31.03 41.09 -11.20
N ILE A 810 -30.79 39.86 -10.70
CA ILE A 810 -30.70 39.57 -9.27
C ILE A 810 -29.52 40.31 -8.64
N SER A 811 -28.31 40.17 -9.21
CA SER A 811 -27.09 40.81 -8.67
C SER A 811 -27.11 42.34 -8.73
N SER A 812 -27.86 42.93 -9.67
CA SER A 812 -28.02 44.39 -9.78
C SER A 812 -29.14 44.96 -8.91
N SER A 813 -29.99 44.14 -8.28
CA SER A 813 -31.13 44.58 -7.47
C SER A 813 -30.87 44.38 -5.97
N PRO A 814 -30.61 45.46 -5.20
CA PRO A 814 -30.47 45.36 -3.74
C PRO A 814 -31.72 44.84 -3.03
N GLN A 815 -32.90 45.00 -3.62
CA GLN A 815 -34.15 44.47 -3.09
C GLN A 815 -34.21 42.94 -3.26
N ALA A 816 -33.90 42.42 -4.45
CA ALA A 816 -33.86 40.98 -4.70
C ALA A 816 -32.86 40.28 -3.78
N LEU A 817 -31.64 40.82 -3.66
CA LEU A 817 -30.62 40.30 -2.73
C LEU A 817 -31.09 40.35 -1.27
N ARG A 818 -31.84 41.38 -0.85
CA ARG A 818 -32.40 41.44 0.51
C ARG A 818 -33.54 40.44 0.75
N THR A 819 -34.35 40.11 -0.24
CA THR A 819 -35.37 39.06 -0.14
C THR A 819 -34.71 37.68 -0.06
N ILE A 820 -33.79 37.38 -0.97
CA ILE A 820 -32.98 36.15 -0.96
C ILE A 820 -32.28 36.00 0.41
N PHE A 821 -31.63 37.05 0.92
CA PHE A 821 -31.00 37.02 2.24
C PHE A 821 -31.96 36.56 3.36
N LYS A 822 -33.17 37.12 3.45
CA LYS A 822 -34.15 36.75 4.48
C LYS A 822 -34.68 35.32 4.33
N GLY A 823 -34.88 34.87 3.09
CA GLY A 823 -35.37 33.51 2.78
C GLY A 823 -34.33 32.41 2.97
N HIS A 824 -33.03 32.75 2.99
CA HIS A 824 -31.94 31.77 3.03
C HIS A 824 -31.10 31.82 4.30
N VAL A 825 -31.11 32.93 5.04
CA VAL A 825 -30.24 33.13 6.21
C VAL A 825 -31.08 33.31 7.47
N ILE A 826 -30.74 32.54 8.50
CA ILE A 826 -31.33 32.60 9.84
C ILE A 826 -30.26 33.09 10.81
N PRO A 827 -30.24 34.40 11.15
CA PRO A 827 -29.35 34.93 12.17
C PRO A 827 -29.81 34.54 13.57
N ASN A 828 -28.84 34.27 14.45
CA ASN A 828 -29.01 33.82 15.83
C ASN A 828 -29.85 32.54 15.99
N GLY A 829 -29.88 31.69 14.96
CA GLY A 829 -30.53 30.38 14.97
C GLY A 829 -29.60 29.30 14.41
N LEU A 830 -29.27 28.32 15.24
CA LEU A 830 -28.48 27.15 14.86
C LEU A 830 -29.40 25.95 14.62
N LEU A 831 -29.83 25.74 13.36
CA LEU A 831 -30.57 24.57 12.93
C LEU A 831 -29.60 23.50 12.44
N ASP A 832 -28.70 23.03 13.31
CA ASP A 832 -27.79 21.94 12.96
C ASP A 832 -28.55 20.61 12.76
N SER A 833 -27.86 19.57 12.28
CA SER A 833 -28.53 18.30 11.97
C SER A 833 -29.04 17.59 13.23
N ARG A 834 -28.48 17.89 14.42
CA ARG A 834 -28.97 17.36 15.70
C ARG A 834 -30.27 18.05 16.10
N PHE A 835 -30.32 19.38 16.03
CA PHE A 835 -31.53 20.17 16.28
C PHE A 835 -32.66 19.77 15.34
N ILE A 836 -32.38 19.68 14.04
CA ILE A 836 -33.38 19.27 13.04
C ILE A 836 -33.89 17.84 13.33
N ARG A 837 -33.01 16.86 13.59
CA ARG A 837 -33.42 15.49 13.95
C ARG A 837 -34.24 15.42 15.24
N MET A 838 -33.91 16.20 16.27
CA MET A 838 -34.61 16.16 17.55
C MET A 838 -36.03 16.74 17.48
N ASN A 839 -36.27 17.69 16.57
CA ASN A 839 -37.59 18.33 16.39
C ASN A 839 -38.41 17.70 15.24
N MET A 840 -37.79 16.97 14.32
CA MET A 840 -38.47 16.34 13.18
C MET A 840 -39.06 14.97 13.53
N GLN A 841 -40.38 14.90 13.68
CA GLN A 841 -41.13 13.63 13.67
C GLN A 841 -41.64 13.30 12.26
N HIS A 842 -42.48 14.20 11.71
CA HIS A 842 -42.98 14.16 10.33
C HIS A 842 -42.86 15.52 9.64
N LYS A 843 -43.25 16.60 10.33
CA LYS A 843 -43.14 17.99 9.88
C LYS A 843 -42.72 18.86 11.06
N PHE A 844 -41.87 19.86 10.83
CA PHE A 844 -41.42 20.86 11.79
C PHE A 844 -41.40 22.23 11.12
N THR A 845 -41.75 23.30 11.83
CA THR A 845 -41.70 24.67 11.28
C THR A 845 -41.05 25.63 12.27
N PHE A 846 -40.04 26.36 11.80
CA PHE A 846 -39.28 27.35 12.56
C PHE A 846 -39.52 28.74 11.94
N ARG A 847 -40.06 29.72 12.68
CA ARG A 847 -40.15 31.10 12.19
C ARG A 847 -38.85 31.84 12.48
N SER A 848 -38.24 32.42 11.44
CA SER A 848 -37.04 33.25 11.56
C SER A 848 -37.33 34.61 12.21
N ILE A 849 -36.28 35.36 12.56
CA ILE A 849 -36.42 36.73 13.06
C ILE A 849 -37.08 37.69 12.05
N TYR A 850 -37.20 37.29 10.78
CA TYR A 850 -37.87 38.04 9.72
C TYR A 850 -39.36 37.67 9.57
N GLY A 851 -39.89 36.79 10.42
CA GLY A 851 -41.27 36.28 10.37
C GLY A 851 -41.50 35.10 9.41
N ILE A 852 -40.55 34.89 8.49
CA ILE A 852 -40.57 33.83 7.47
C ILE A 852 -40.56 32.45 8.14
N PRO A 853 -41.58 31.60 7.92
CA PRO A 853 -41.57 30.21 8.37
C PRO A 853 -40.66 29.36 7.47
N PHE A 854 -39.76 28.59 8.08
CA PHE A 854 -38.97 27.53 7.45
C PHE A 854 -39.58 26.19 7.86
N THR A 855 -40.11 25.45 6.90
CA THR A 855 -40.82 24.19 7.12
C THR A 855 -39.98 23.03 6.61
N PHE A 856 -39.70 22.09 7.51
CA PHE A 856 -38.98 20.85 7.24
C PHE A 856 -39.99 19.70 7.27
N GLU A 857 -40.02 18.88 6.23
CA GLU A 857 -40.94 17.75 6.11
C GLU A 857 -40.18 16.47 5.71
N LYS A 858 -40.51 15.35 6.38
CA LYS A 858 -39.86 14.06 6.14
C LYS A 858 -40.47 13.39 4.91
N GLN A 859 -39.69 13.21 3.86
CA GLN A 859 -40.13 12.54 2.64
C GLN A 859 -39.93 11.02 2.69
N SER A 860 -40.59 10.30 1.78
CA SER A 860 -40.36 8.87 1.50
C SER A 860 -39.20 8.60 0.53
N THR A 861 -38.56 9.66 0.02
CA THR A 861 -37.44 9.64 -0.93
C THR A 861 -36.09 9.41 -0.23
N VAL A 862 -35.05 9.10 -1.02
CA VAL A 862 -33.71 8.73 -0.51
C VAL A 862 -33.03 9.87 0.27
N ALA A 863 -33.35 11.13 -0.01
CA ALA A 863 -32.82 12.31 0.70
C ALA A 863 -33.45 12.53 2.10
N GLY A 864 -34.59 11.87 2.39
CA GLY A 864 -35.21 11.80 3.73
C GLY A 864 -35.88 13.07 4.26
N THR A 865 -35.47 14.27 3.83
CA THR A 865 -36.06 15.56 4.26
C THR A 865 -36.20 16.50 3.07
N SER A 866 -37.23 17.34 3.09
CA SER A 866 -37.32 18.55 2.26
C SER A 866 -37.57 19.80 3.09
N ILE A 867 -37.12 20.93 2.57
CA ILE A 867 -37.28 22.27 3.13
C ILE A 867 -38.12 23.15 2.20
N ASP A 868 -39.00 23.95 2.80
CA ASP A 868 -39.75 25.04 2.20
C ASP A 868 -39.55 26.28 3.08
N ALA A 869 -39.62 27.48 2.52
CA ALA A 869 -39.57 28.70 3.30
C ALA A 869 -40.45 29.81 2.72
N GLY A 870 -40.97 30.61 3.65
CA GLY A 870 -41.91 31.67 3.35
C GLY A 870 -43.29 31.08 3.03
N TYR A 871 -43.91 31.60 1.97
CA TYR A 871 -45.26 31.23 1.59
C TYR A 871 -45.32 30.45 0.27
N SER A 872 -44.17 30.24 -0.35
CA SER A 872 -44.02 29.88 -1.76
C SER A 872 -44.57 28.50 -2.16
N ASN A 873 -44.75 27.58 -1.19
CA ASN A 873 -44.98 26.16 -1.42
C ASN A 873 -43.85 25.47 -2.24
N LEU A 874 -42.69 26.11 -2.41
CA LEU A 874 -41.54 25.59 -3.15
C LEU A 874 -40.70 24.71 -2.22
N ARG A 875 -40.87 23.40 -2.39
CA ARG A 875 -40.16 22.38 -1.62
C ARG A 875 -38.88 21.96 -2.34
N TYR A 876 -37.76 22.00 -1.63
CA TYR A 876 -36.47 21.53 -2.10
C TYR A 876 -36.00 20.35 -1.24
N ASP A 877 -35.39 19.35 -1.86
CA ASP A 877 -34.81 18.22 -1.12
C ASP A 877 -33.56 18.68 -0.34
N LEU A 878 -33.34 18.07 0.83
CA LEU A 878 -32.25 18.41 1.75
C LEU A 878 -31.81 17.17 2.54
N ASP A 879 -30.67 16.55 2.19
CA ASP A 879 -30.06 15.56 3.07
C ASP A 879 -29.24 16.28 4.15
N ILE A 880 -29.85 16.42 5.32
CA ILE A 880 -29.26 17.08 6.50
C ILE A 880 -27.91 16.50 6.97
N ASN A 881 -27.48 15.34 6.45
CA ASN A 881 -26.18 14.73 6.74
C ASN A 881 -25.17 14.87 5.59
N ARG A 882 -25.62 14.95 4.33
CA ARG A 882 -24.73 15.04 3.15
C ARG A 882 -24.52 16.47 2.65
N ASP A 883 -25.52 17.33 2.80
CA ASP A 883 -25.55 18.68 2.23
C ASP A 883 -25.17 19.77 3.25
N GLY A 884 -25.03 19.40 4.53
CA GLY A 884 -24.64 20.30 5.62
C GLY A 884 -23.12 20.40 5.82
N PHE A 885 -22.63 21.63 5.90
CA PHE A 885 -21.25 22.01 6.20
C PHE A 885 -21.19 22.75 7.53
N ALA A 886 -20.54 22.14 8.53
CA ALA A 886 -20.34 22.75 9.84
C ALA A 886 -19.38 23.95 9.79
N CYS A 887 -19.71 25.01 10.54
CA CYS A 887 -18.93 26.24 10.66
C CYS A 887 -18.73 26.60 12.14
N SER A 888 -17.64 27.28 12.49
CA SER A 888 -17.35 27.66 13.89
C SER A 888 -18.38 28.61 14.49
N ASN A 889 -19.13 29.32 13.64
CA ASN A 889 -20.22 30.24 13.97
C ASN A 889 -21.59 29.76 13.42
N GLY A 890 -21.74 28.51 12.97
CA GLY A 890 -22.98 28.11 12.31
C GLY A 890 -22.99 26.81 11.51
N VAL A 891 -23.94 26.71 10.58
CA VAL A 891 -24.03 25.63 9.60
C VAL A 891 -24.50 26.19 8.25
N VAL A 892 -23.94 25.66 7.17
CA VAL A 892 -24.36 25.99 5.79
C VAL A 892 -24.85 24.72 5.10
N TYR A 893 -26.10 24.71 4.67
CA TYR A 893 -26.71 23.63 3.89
C TYR A 893 -26.72 23.98 2.41
N VAL A 894 -26.52 23.01 1.52
CA VAL A 894 -26.75 23.19 0.07
C VAL A 894 -28.19 22.79 -0.27
N ILE A 895 -28.84 23.56 -1.15
CA ILE A 895 -30.17 23.28 -1.71
C ILE A 895 -30.19 23.61 -3.22
N ASP A 896 -31.03 22.94 -4.00
CA ASP A 896 -31.15 23.17 -5.45
C ASP A 896 -32.26 24.17 -5.81
N GLY A 897 -32.26 25.34 -5.16
CA GLY A 897 -33.17 26.43 -5.53
C GLY A 897 -33.16 27.65 -4.62
N PHE A 898 -34.07 28.58 -4.88
CA PHE A 898 -34.29 29.77 -4.05
C PHE A 898 -35.49 29.61 -3.11
N LEU A 899 -35.24 29.82 -1.82
CA LEU A 899 -36.22 29.94 -0.74
C LEU A 899 -36.82 31.36 -0.69
N ASP A 900 -38.15 31.44 -0.55
CA ASP A 900 -38.97 32.68 -0.48
C ASP A 900 -38.69 33.70 -1.61
N TYR A 901 -38.23 33.24 -2.78
CA TYR A 901 -37.95 34.08 -3.94
C TYR A 901 -38.10 33.29 -5.25
N SER A 902 -38.82 33.85 -6.23
CA SER A 902 -38.84 33.36 -7.61
C SER A 902 -38.14 34.33 -8.55
N PHE A 903 -37.38 33.81 -9.50
CA PHE A 903 -36.74 34.59 -10.56
C PHE A 903 -37.66 34.80 -11.78
N LYS A 904 -38.73 34.03 -11.97
CA LYS A 904 -39.64 34.18 -13.12
C LYS A 904 -40.63 35.34 -12.90
N ASN A 905 -41.03 36.03 -13.96
CA ASN A 905 -42.17 36.96 -13.88
C ASN A 905 -43.49 36.16 -13.84
N ILE A 906 -44.62 36.83 -13.59
CA ILE A 906 -45.93 36.21 -13.49
C ILE A 906 -46.28 35.36 -14.72
N ILE A 907 -46.03 35.85 -15.93
CA ILE A 907 -46.36 35.12 -17.16
C ILE A 907 -45.52 33.84 -17.31
N ASP A 908 -44.23 33.91 -17.02
CA ASP A 908 -43.33 32.76 -17.16
C ASP A 908 -43.51 31.75 -16.01
N GLU A 909 -43.96 32.21 -14.84
CA GLU A 909 -44.42 31.34 -13.76
C GLU A 909 -45.74 30.66 -14.12
N MET A 910 -46.74 31.39 -14.64
CA MET A 910 -47.99 30.80 -15.14
C MET A 910 -47.75 29.74 -16.22
N LYS A 911 -46.80 29.97 -17.14
CA LYS A 911 -46.42 29.00 -18.18
C LYS A 911 -45.76 27.74 -17.61
N ALA A 912 -45.10 27.84 -16.47
CA ALA A 912 -44.48 26.70 -15.80
C ALA A 912 -45.51 25.79 -15.10
N GLN A 913 -46.58 26.35 -14.54
CA GLN A 913 -47.60 25.62 -13.77
C GLN A 913 -48.52 24.77 -14.66
N ASP A 914 -48.46 23.43 -14.53
CA ASP A 914 -49.27 22.50 -15.35
C ASP A 914 -50.79 22.78 -15.29
N LYS A 915 -51.31 23.11 -14.09
CA LYS A 915 -52.73 23.47 -13.88
C LYS A 915 -53.18 24.71 -14.67
N LEU A 916 -52.24 25.57 -15.07
CA LEU A 916 -52.51 26.86 -15.73
C LEU A 916 -52.23 26.83 -17.24
N LYS A 917 -51.49 25.85 -17.77
CA LYS A 917 -51.10 25.81 -19.20
C LYS A 917 -52.30 25.89 -20.16
N ALA A 918 -53.38 25.16 -19.87
CA ALA A 918 -54.61 25.21 -20.66
C ALA A 918 -55.37 26.53 -20.47
N SER A 919 -55.52 27.00 -19.23
CA SER A 919 -56.19 28.27 -18.91
C SER A 919 -55.53 29.48 -19.53
N LEU A 920 -54.19 29.51 -19.55
CA LEU A 920 -53.43 30.67 -20.00
C LEU A 920 -53.72 30.96 -21.47
N GLN A 921 -53.79 29.93 -22.33
CA GLN A 921 -54.16 30.11 -23.74
C GLN A 921 -55.58 30.66 -23.91
N ASN A 922 -56.54 30.18 -23.10
CA ASN A 922 -57.93 30.62 -23.17
C ASN A 922 -58.12 32.04 -22.62
N ILE A 923 -57.55 32.36 -21.45
CA ILE A 923 -57.81 33.63 -20.75
C ILE A 923 -56.99 34.80 -21.30
N MET A 924 -55.79 34.56 -21.86
CA MET A 924 -55.03 35.63 -22.52
C MET A 924 -55.74 36.15 -23.79
N GLY A 925 -56.60 35.35 -24.43
CA GLY A 925 -57.50 35.83 -25.50
C GLY A 925 -58.73 36.60 -24.99
N ILE A 926 -59.08 36.43 -23.70
CA ILE A 926 -60.22 37.10 -23.05
C ILE A 926 -59.79 38.43 -22.43
N PHE A 927 -58.59 38.53 -21.85
CA PHE A 927 -58.09 39.80 -21.31
C PHE A 927 -57.81 40.86 -22.40
N PRO A 928 -57.66 42.15 -22.02
CA PRO A 928 -57.26 43.21 -22.94
C PRO A 928 -55.90 42.94 -23.61
N PRO A 929 -55.68 43.40 -24.85
CA PRO A 929 -54.35 43.34 -25.47
C PRO A 929 -53.35 44.22 -24.70
N GLY A 930 -52.14 43.71 -24.49
CA GLY A 930 -51.06 44.37 -23.72
C GLY A 930 -50.81 43.75 -22.35
N VAL A 931 -51.77 43.04 -21.76
CA VAL A 931 -51.63 42.47 -20.40
C VAL A 931 -50.48 41.46 -20.26
N GLU A 932 -50.11 40.73 -21.33
CA GLU A 932 -48.92 39.87 -21.30
C GLU A 932 -47.60 40.67 -21.23
N GLU A 933 -47.57 41.90 -21.72
CA GLU A 933 -46.43 42.82 -21.58
C GLU A 933 -46.40 43.44 -20.18
N ASP A 934 -47.55 43.85 -19.65
CA ASP A 934 -47.68 44.38 -18.28
C ASP A 934 -47.23 43.36 -17.22
N PHE A 935 -47.64 42.10 -17.34
CA PHE A 935 -47.22 41.02 -16.43
C PHE A 935 -45.78 40.53 -16.65
N ARG A 936 -45.13 40.91 -17.77
CA ARG A 936 -43.69 40.72 -17.97
C ARG A 936 -42.86 41.86 -17.37
N ASP A 937 -43.45 43.05 -17.20
CA ASP A 937 -42.76 44.17 -16.58
C ASP A 937 -42.47 43.87 -15.10
N VAL A 938 -41.19 43.76 -14.79
CA VAL A 938 -40.69 43.44 -13.45
C VAL A 938 -40.79 44.60 -12.46
N ASN A 939 -41.15 45.80 -12.93
CA ASN A 939 -41.33 46.99 -12.10
C ASN A 939 -42.75 47.11 -11.53
N ASN A 940 -43.73 46.39 -12.09
CA ASN A 940 -45.11 46.40 -11.64
C ASN A 940 -45.40 45.17 -10.79
N GLU A 941 -45.78 45.35 -9.54
CA GLU A 941 -46.09 44.25 -8.62
C GLU A 941 -47.59 43.90 -8.68
N PHE A 942 -47.95 42.64 -8.96
CA PHE A 942 -49.35 42.21 -9.03
C PHE A 942 -49.73 41.12 -8.01
N THR A 943 -51.02 41.01 -7.70
CA THR A 943 -51.62 39.78 -7.20
C THR A 943 -52.60 39.25 -8.24
N VAL A 944 -52.44 38.02 -8.72
CA VAL A 944 -53.26 37.46 -9.79
C VAL A 944 -53.99 36.19 -9.36
N PHE A 945 -55.31 36.23 -9.38
CA PHE A 945 -56.21 35.11 -9.15
C PHE A 945 -56.49 34.42 -10.49
N MET A 946 -55.74 33.36 -10.78
CA MET A 946 -55.72 32.71 -12.09
C MET A 946 -56.56 31.42 -12.08
N PRO A 947 -57.59 31.28 -12.93
CA PRO A 947 -58.42 30.08 -12.95
C PRO A 947 -57.66 28.86 -13.51
N ALA A 948 -57.83 27.69 -12.89
CA ALA A 948 -57.29 26.41 -13.36
C ALA A 948 -57.98 25.91 -14.64
N GLY A 949 -57.37 24.95 -15.34
CA GLY A 949 -57.87 24.47 -16.64
C GLY A 949 -59.31 23.96 -16.59
N GLU A 950 -59.69 23.32 -15.49
CA GLU A 950 -61.05 22.80 -15.24
C GLU A 950 -62.08 23.91 -15.02
N ALA A 951 -61.66 25.14 -14.65
CA ALA A 951 -62.57 26.25 -14.36
C ALA A 951 -63.48 26.62 -15.55
N PHE A 952 -62.97 26.45 -16.78
CA PHE A 952 -63.71 26.70 -18.02
C PHE A 952 -64.86 25.70 -18.23
N LEU A 953 -64.83 24.52 -17.60
CA LEU A 953 -65.91 23.52 -17.68
C LEU A 953 -67.17 23.96 -16.90
N TYR A 954 -67.06 24.94 -16.01
CA TYR A 954 -68.17 25.50 -15.25
C TYR A 954 -68.88 26.67 -15.94
N LEU A 955 -68.38 27.13 -17.09
CA LEU A 955 -69.07 28.12 -17.93
C LEU A 955 -70.07 27.45 -18.87
N SER A 956 -71.25 28.06 -19.01
CA SER A 956 -72.24 27.65 -20.00
C SER A 956 -71.81 28.08 -21.43
N GLN A 957 -72.37 27.43 -22.46
CA GLN A 957 -72.10 27.83 -23.86
C GLN A 957 -72.39 29.31 -24.16
N PRO A 958 -73.50 29.92 -23.67
CA PRO A 958 -73.74 31.35 -23.82
C PRO A 958 -72.63 32.23 -23.20
N GLU A 959 -72.13 31.87 -22.02
CA GLU A 959 -71.05 32.63 -21.34
C GLU A 959 -69.72 32.53 -22.10
N ILE A 960 -69.39 31.35 -22.63
CA ILE A 960 -68.20 31.14 -23.47
C ILE A 960 -68.31 31.96 -24.77
N LEU A 961 -69.46 31.91 -25.44
CA LEU A 961 -69.73 32.71 -26.64
C LEU A 961 -69.67 34.22 -26.36
N TYR A 962 -70.22 34.66 -25.23
CA TYR A 962 -70.17 36.05 -24.79
C TYR A 962 -68.72 36.51 -24.60
N LEU A 963 -67.92 35.80 -23.80
CA LEU A 963 -66.51 36.13 -23.53
C LEU A 963 -65.65 36.24 -24.80
N HIS A 964 -65.89 35.37 -25.79
CA HIS A 964 -65.21 35.45 -27.09
C HIS A 964 -65.73 36.57 -28.00
N SER A 965 -66.96 37.05 -27.82
CA SER A 965 -67.55 38.13 -28.60
C SER A 965 -67.10 39.54 -28.17
N LEU A 966 -66.53 39.67 -26.97
CA LEU A 966 -66.06 40.95 -26.42
C LEU A 966 -64.85 41.48 -27.21
N VAL A 967 -65.05 42.53 -28.01
CA VAL A 967 -63.97 43.24 -28.70
C VAL A 967 -63.70 44.57 -27.99
N ASN A 968 -62.58 44.61 -27.25
CA ASN A 968 -61.98 45.80 -26.64
C ASN A 968 -62.95 46.71 -25.85
N SER A 969 -63.81 46.10 -25.02
CA SER A 969 -64.81 46.78 -24.18
C SER A 969 -64.32 47.02 -22.74
N SER A 970 -64.98 47.94 -22.03
CA SER A 970 -64.76 48.17 -20.58
C SER A 970 -64.95 46.90 -19.73
N GLU A 971 -65.80 45.98 -20.18
CA GLU A 971 -66.06 44.71 -19.51
C GLU A 971 -64.82 43.79 -19.45
N LYS A 972 -63.93 43.84 -20.44
CA LYS A 972 -62.66 43.09 -20.39
C LYS A 972 -61.72 43.62 -19.30
N TYR A 973 -61.70 44.94 -19.10
CA TYR A 973 -60.94 45.57 -18.01
C TYR A 973 -61.56 45.27 -16.65
N GLN A 974 -62.89 45.33 -16.51
CA GLN A 974 -63.57 44.93 -15.27
C GLN A 974 -63.38 43.45 -14.94
N LEU A 975 -63.29 42.56 -15.94
CA LEU A 975 -62.98 41.15 -15.71
C LEU A 975 -61.53 40.96 -15.27
N LEU A 976 -60.58 41.73 -15.83
CA LEU A 976 -59.19 41.75 -15.40
C LEU A 976 -59.08 42.23 -13.94
N GLU A 977 -59.72 43.36 -13.59
CA GLU A 977 -59.76 43.94 -12.23
C GLU A 977 -60.29 42.98 -11.15
N ARG A 978 -61.12 41.98 -11.50
CA ARG A 978 -61.59 40.91 -10.59
C ARG A 978 -60.56 39.81 -10.36
N HIS A 979 -59.67 39.61 -11.32
CA HIS A 979 -58.63 38.58 -11.30
C HIS A 979 -57.25 39.16 -11.00
N THR A 980 -57.07 40.49 -10.93
CA THR A 980 -55.78 41.14 -10.70
C THR A 980 -55.87 42.34 -9.75
N VAL A 981 -54.98 42.40 -8.77
CA VAL A 981 -54.63 43.63 -8.03
C VAL A 981 -53.30 44.13 -8.57
N ASN A 982 -53.21 45.42 -8.93
CA ASN A 982 -51.99 46.05 -9.39
C ASN A 982 -51.35 46.91 -8.27
N GLY A 983 -50.04 46.99 -8.23
CA GLY A 983 -49.23 47.74 -7.27
C GLY A 983 -49.10 47.09 -5.89
N THR A 984 -49.51 45.83 -5.70
CA THR A 984 -49.35 45.12 -4.42
C THR A 984 -49.39 43.60 -4.56
N ALA A 985 -48.39 42.91 -4.01
CA ALA A 985 -48.40 41.49 -3.73
C ALA A 985 -49.13 41.17 -2.39
N LEU A 986 -50.11 40.27 -2.46
CA LEU A 986 -50.93 39.82 -1.34
C LEU A 986 -50.79 38.29 -1.18
N SER A 987 -50.07 37.85 -0.15
CA SER A 987 -50.09 36.46 0.29
C SER A 987 -51.40 36.13 1.00
N ILE A 988 -51.71 34.84 1.18
CA ILE A 988 -52.95 34.39 1.83
C ILE A 988 -53.06 34.88 3.29
N GLU A 989 -51.95 34.94 4.04
CA GLU A 989 -51.90 35.54 5.38
C GLU A 989 -52.20 37.05 5.31
N LYS A 990 -51.69 37.77 4.29
CA LYS A 990 -51.95 39.21 4.10
C LYS A 990 -53.40 39.48 3.67
N ILE A 991 -54.00 38.60 2.86
CA ILE A 991 -55.44 38.65 2.52
C ILE A 991 -56.28 38.40 3.79
N ARG A 992 -55.95 37.38 4.60
CA ARG A 992 -56.60 37.14 5.90
C ARG A 992 -56.47 38.35 6.84
N ALA A 993 -55.31 39.01 6.89
CA ALA A 993 -55.08 40.18 7.74
C ALA A 993 -55.83 41.45 7.27
N THR A 994 -55.87 41.72 5.96
CA THR A 994 -56.43 42.96 5.40
C THR A 994 -57.93 42.87 5.08
N CYS A 995 -58.43 41.67 4.75
CA CYS A 995 -59.82 41.42 4.35
C CYS A 995 -60.59 40.51 5.33
N GLY A 996 -59.96 40.08 6.44
CA GLY A 996 -60.61 39.27 7.49
C GLY A 996 -61.64 40.03 8.33
N ASP A 997 -61.44 41.33 8.55
CA ASP A 997 -62.43 42.20 9.18
C ASP A 997 -63.32 42.85 8.11
N LYS A 998 -64.64 42.61 8.19
CA LYS A 998 -65.64 43.17 7.27
C LYS A 998 -65.76 44.70 7.33
N ASN A 999 -65.16 45.35 8.33
CA ASN A 999 -65.08 46.80 8.45
C ASN A 999 -63.71 47.37 8.02
N SER A 1000 -62.78 46.53 7.55
CA SER A 1000 -61.45 46.98 7.10
C SER A 1000 -61.54 47.78 5.81
N THR A 1001 -61.07 49.03 5.85
CA THR A 1001 -60.83 49.85 4.65
C THR A 1001 -59.50 49.52 3.95
N GLU A 1002 -58.74 48.54 4.45
CA GLU A 1002 -57.45 48.13 3.88
C GLU A 1002 -57.55 46.96 2.89
N CYS A 1003 -58.75 46.41 2.67
CA CYS A 1003 -58.96 45.38 1.66
C CYS A 1003 -58.98 46.01 0.26
N VAL A 1004 -57.99 45.68 -0.58
CA VAL A 1004 -57.79 46.23 -1.95
C VAL A 1004 -58.44 45.34 -3.02
N LEU A 1005 -59.17 44.28 -2.62
CA LEU A 1005 -59.81 43.34 -3.53
C LEU A 1005 -61.16 43.88 -4.04
N SER A 1006 -61.42 43.67 -5.33
CA SER A 1006 -62.66 44.04 -6.03
C SER A 1006 -63.78 43.00 -5.90
N VAL A 1007 -63.57 41.99 -5.05
CA VAL A 1007 -64.44 40.82 -4.84
C VAL A 1007 -64.49 40.49 -3.35
N ASP A 1008 -65.61 39.92 -2.89
CA ASP A 1008 -65.79 39.56 -1.48
C ASP A 1008 -64.92 38.36 -1.12
N VAL A 1009 -64.28 38.38 0.05
CA VAL A 1009 -63.49 37.25 0.57
C VAL A 1009 -64.25 36.54 1.68
N ILE A 1010 -64.35 35.21 1.57
CA ILE A 1010 -65.00 34.34 2.54
C ILE A 1010 -63.97 33.32 3.03
N PHE A 1011 -63.89 33.17 4.35
CA PHE A 1011 -63.05 32.19 5.03
C PHE A 1011 -63.97 31.11 5.59
N GLU A 1012 -63.75 29.85 5.21
CA GLU A 1012 -64.44 28.69 5.81
C GLU A 1012 -63.69 28.19 7.06
N ASP A 1013 -64.35 27.34 7.87
CA ASP A 1013 -63.95 27.00 9.25
C ASP A 1013 -62.48 26.54 9.41
N ASP A 1014 -61.94 26.78 10.61
CA ASP A 1014 -60.54 26.61 11.05
C ASP A 1014 -59.89 25.24 10.73
N GLU A 1015 -60.67 24.20 10.39
CA GLU A 1015 -60.15 22.86 10.05
C GLU A 1015 -59.74 22.70 8.57
N THR A 1016 -60.26 23.52 7.65
CA THR A 1016 -59.99 23.39 6.20
C THR A 1016 -59.02 24.43 5.64
N ASP A 1017 -58.85 25.56 6.34
CA ASP A 1017 -58.00 26.70 5.95
C ASP A 1017 -58.29 27.26 4.54
N ASP A 1018 -59.50 26.99 4.03
CA ASP A 1018 -59.93 27.37 2.69
C ASP A 1018 -60.30 28.87 2.59
N VAL A 1019 -59.99 29.46 1.44
CA VAL A 1019 -60.32 30.86 1.11
C VAL A 1019 -61.09 30.90 -0.20
N LEU A 1020 -62.26 31.52 -0.18
CA LEU A 1020 -63.15 31.67 -1.32
C LEU A 1020 -63.29 33.15 -1.69
N LEU A 1021 -63.39 33.41 -2.98
CA LEU A 1021 -63.69 34.71 -3.58
C LEU A 1021 -65.12 34.66 -4.13
N GLU A 1022 -65.98 35.59 -3.72
CA GLU A 1022 -67.35 35.69 -4.23
C GLU A 1022 -67.53 36.96 -5.10
N TRP A 1023 -68.12 36.78 -6.28
CA TRP A 1023 -68.53 37.88 -7.15
C TRP A 1023 -69.85 37.53 -7.87
N ASN A 1024 -70.88 38.37 -7.74
CA ASN A 1024 -72.23 38.17 -8.31
C ASN A 1024 -72.84 36.76 -8.10
N GLY A 1025 -72.56 36.15 -6.94
CA GLY A 1025 -73.01 34.81 -6.55
C GLY A 1025 -72.19 33.65 -7.15
N VAL A 1026 -71.09 33.93 -7.85
CA VAL A 1026 -70.08 32.94 -8.24
C VAL A 1026 -69.03 32.87 -7.13
N ARG A 1027 -68.84 31.69 -6.54
CA ARG A 1027 -67.80 31.42 -5.53
C ARG A 1027 -66.67 30.63 -6.15
N ALA A 1028 -65.47 31.22 -6.16
CA ALA A 1028 -64.24 30.58 -6.62
C ALA A 1028 -63.34 30.29 -5.41
N LYS A 1029 -63.02 29.02 -5.17
CA LYS A 1029 -62.10 28.58 -4.12
C LYS A 1029 -60.65 28.71 -4.60
N ILE A 1030 -59.77 29.25 -3.76
CA ILE A 1030 -58.32 29.21 -3.98
C ILE A 1030 -57.84 27.78 -3.73
N ILE A 1031 -57.44 27.08 -4.79
CA ILE A 1031 -56.99 25.67 -4.76
C ILE A 1031 -55.46 25.51 -4.72
N GLN A 1032 -54.72 26.60 -4.91
CA GLN A 1032 -53.27 26.67 -4.69
C GLN A 1032 -52.87 28.13 -4.52
N SER A 1033 -52.45 28.52 -3.32
CA SER A 1033 -52.12 29.91 -2.99
C SER A 1033 -50.61 30.20 -3.10
N ASN A 1034 -50.27 31.50 -3.11
CA ASN A 1034 -48.92 32.02 -2.86
C ASN A 1034 -47.81 31.59 -3.86
N ILE A 1035 -48.15 31.30 -5.11
CA ILE A 1035 -47.14 30.99 -6.12
C ILE A 1035 -46.36 32.28 -6.40
N LEU A 1036 -45.10 32.34 -5.97
CA LEU A 1036 -44.28 33.54 -6.07
C LEU A 1036 -43.79 33.78 -7.50
N ALA A 1037 -43.82 35.05 -7.91
CA ALA A 1037 -43.12 35.58 -9.07
C ALA A 1037 -42.25 36.77 -8.65
N ASN A 1038 -41.28 37.13 -9.48
CA ASN A 1038 -40.37 38.26 -9.23
C ASN A 1038 -41.07 39.63 -9.19
N ASN A 1039 -42.30 39.68 -9.73
CA ASN A 1039 -43.14 40.86 -9.86
C ASN A 1039 -44.57 40.60 -9.34
N GLY A 1040 -44.73 39.69 -8.37
CA GLY A 1040 -46.01 39.50 -7.69
C GLY A 1040 -46.28 38.09 -7.17
N ILE A 1041 -47.56 37.81 -6.94
CA ILE A 1041 -48.06 36.52 -6.43
C ILE A 1041 -49.22 36.03 -7.28
N ILE A 1042 -49.24 34.73 -7.59
CA ILE A 1042 -50.35 34.06 -8.26
C ILE A 1042 -51.07 33.14 -7.25
N HIS A 1043 -52.40 33.20 -7.25
CA HIS A 1043 -53.29 32.27 -6.56
C HIS A 1043 -54.14 31.54 -7.60
N ILE A 1044 -54.14 30.21 -7.60
CA ILE A 1044 -54.96 29.43 -8.53
C ILE A 1044 -56.37 29.26 -7.95
N ILE A 1045 -57.39 29.58 -8.74
CA ILE A 1045 -58.80 29.44 -8.37
C ILE A 1045 -59.52 28.36 -9.20
N ASP A 1046 -60.55 27.73 -8.65
CA ASP A 1046 -61.30 26.65 -9.32
C ASP A 1046 -62.39 27.12 -10.30
N ARG A 1047 -62.75 28.41 -10.28
CA ARG A 1047 -63.76 29.03 -11.15
C ARG A 1047 -63.33 30.40 -11.65
N ILE A 1048 -63.92 30.81 -12.78
CA ILE A 1048 -63.74 32.15 -13.35
C ILE A 1048 -64.75 33.08 -12.68
N LEU A 1049 -64.32 34.26 -12.22
CA LEU A 1049 -65.18 35.26 -11.56
C LEU A 1049 -65.96 36.07 -12.62
N PHE A 1050 -66.84 35.37 -13.34
CA PHE A 1050 -67.66 35.88 -14.44
C PHE A 1050 -69.05 35.26 -14.42
N LYS A 1051 -70.04 36.03 -14.87
CA LYS A 1051 -71.45 35.64 -15.01
C LYS A 1051 -72.12 36.63 -15.97
N VAL A 1052 -72.96 36.14 -16.89
CA VAL A 1052 -73.78 37.01 -17.74
C VAL A 1052 -75.01 37.50 -16.96
N GLU A 1053 -75.30 38.79 -17.05
CA GLU A 1053 -76.57 39.33 -16.57
C GLU A 1053 -77.69 38.95 -17.56
N GLU A 1054 -78.62 38.10 -17.12
CA GLU A 1054 -79.86 37.87 -17.89
C GLU A 1054 -80.70 39.16 -17.87
N GLU A 1055 -80.93 39.77 -19.04
CA GLU A 1055 -81.89 40.87 -19.15
C GLU A 1055 -83.25 40.42 -18.62
N SER A 1056 -83.77 41.14 -17.64
CA SER A 1056 -85.00 40.79 -16.91
C SER A 1056 -86.28 41.10 -17.72
N THR A 1057 -86.44 40.45 -18.88
CA THR A 1057 -87.70 40.46 -19.62
C THR A 1057 -88.74 39.60 -18.90
N THR A 1058 -89.44 40.19 -17.94
CA THR A 1058 -90.71 39.63 -17.46
C THR A 1058 -91.74 39.66 -18.59
N PRO A 1059 -92.44 38.54 -18.79
CA PRO A 1059 -93.90 38.65 -18.84
C PRO A 1059 -94.56 37.64 -17.90
N SER A 1060 -95.71 38.05 -17.39
CA SER A 1060 -96.64 37.24 -16.60
C SER A 1060 -97.26 36.07 -17.37
N ALA A 1061 -97.84 35.14 -16.61
CA ALA A 1061 -98.83 34.12 -16.98
C ALA A 1061 -98.32 32.72 -17.43
N GLU A 1062 -98.44 31.79 -16.47
CA GLU A 1062 -99.23 30.55 -16.58
C GLU A 1062 -98.93 29.49 -17.67
N SER A 1063 -98.52 28.34 -17.14
CA SER A 1063 -99.05 27.00 -17.45
C SER A 1063 -98.47 26.19 -18.62
N MET A 1064 -98.16 24.94 -18.24
CA MET A 1064 -97.66 23.84 -19.06
C MET A 1064 -98.70 23.35 -20.09
N ASN A 1065 -98.25 22.97 -21.30
CA ASN A 1065 -98.55 21.66 -21.94
C ASN A 1065 -97.88 21.57 -23.32
N THR A 1066 -96.88 20.73 -23.55
CA THR A 1066 -96.86 19.25 -23.78
C THR A 1066 -97.07 18.77 -25.23
N ARG A 1067 -96.08 17.97 -25.67
CA ARG A 1067 -96.15 16.76 -26.53
C ARG A 1067 -96.45 16.82 -28.04
N GLY A 1068 -95.57 16.13 -28.77
CA GLY A 1068 -95.88 15.39 -30.02
C GLY A 1068 -95.07 15.82 -31.25
N VAL A 1069 -94.77 14.96 -32.23
CA VAL A 1069 -94.97 13.51 -32.42
C VAL A 1069 -93.99 13.00 -33.53
N ASN A 1070 -93.46 11.78 -33.37
CA ASN A 1070 -92.95 10.80 -34.36
C ASN A 1070 -92.12 11.20 -35.63
N ALA A 1071 -90.87 10.70 -35.63
CA ALA A 1071 -90.32 9.63 -36.49
C ALA A 1071 -90.17 9.73 -38.04
N ALA A 1072 -89.04 9.13 -38.48
CA ALA A 1072 -88.82 8.29 -39.68
C ALA A 1072 -88.00 8.83 -40.89
N SER A 1073 -86.79 8.26 -41.01
CA SER A 1073 -86.15 7.68 -42.22
C SER A 1073 -85.54 8.52 -43.36
N ASN A 1074 -84.25 8.21 -43.63
CA ASN A 1074 -83.62 7.94 -44.96
C ASN A 1074 -83.39 9.10 -45.97
N THR A 1075 -82.33 9.17 -46.83
CA THR A 1075 -81.12 8.33 -47.09
C THR A 1075 -80.12 9.01 -48.07
N PHE A 1076 -78.93 8.37 -48.25
CA PHE A 1076 -77.89 8.51 -49.32
C PHE A 1076 -76.89 9.69 -49.16
N SER A 1077 -75.59 9.64 -49.57
CA SER A 1077 -74.69 8.61 -50.16
C SER A 1077 -73.19 9.00 -49.97
N ALA A 1078 -72.14 8.28 -50.44
CA ALA A 1078 -71.70 6.87 -50.28
C ALA A 1078 -70.32 6.65 -50.99
N LEU A 1079 -69.36 5.91 -50.40
CA LEU A 1079 -68.18 5.16 -50.96
C LEU A 1079 -67.07 5.06 -49.86
N VAL A 1080 -66.57 3.93 -49.30
CA VAL A 1080 -66.34 2.50 -49.67
C VAL A 1080 -65.00 2.20 -50.37
N SER A 1081 -64.04 1.54 -49.68
CA SER A 1081 -63.40 0.24 -50.08
C SER A 1081 -62.13 -0.17 -49.26
N TYR A 1082 -62.12 -1.42 -48.75
CA TYR A 1082 -61.05 -2.47 -48.68
C TYR A 1082 -59.53 -2.13 -48.44
N LEU A 1083 -58.60 -2.99 -48.01
CA LEU A 1083 -58.44 -4.28 -47.24
C LEU A 1083 -57.01 -4.81 -47.57
N TRP A 1084 -56.43 -5.70 -46.74
CA TRP A 1084 -55.39 -6.74 -47.06
C TRP A 1084 -53.86 -6.51 -46.90
N ILE A 1085 -53.20 -7.56 -46.34
CA ILE A 1085 -51.76 -7.98 -46.42
C ILE A 1085 -50.68 -7.10 -45.75
N VAL A 1086 -49.57 -7.56 -45.13
CA VAL A 1086 -49.13 -8.76 -44.36
C VAL A 1086 -47.59 -8.64 -44.16
N THR A 1087 -47.09 -8.79 -42.92
CA THR A 1087 -45.67 -9.04 -42.51
C THR A 1087 -44.57 -8.03 -42.91
N THR A 1088 -43.57 -7.76 -42.04
CA THR A 1088 -42.35 -8.60 -41.93
C THR A 1088 -41.57 -8.36 -40.61
N PHE A 1089 -41.42 -9.42 -39.80
CA PHE A 1089 -40.31 -9.83 -38.90
C PHE A 1089 -39.64 -8.83 -37.92
N CYS A 1090 -39.04 -9.24 -36.79
CA CYS A 1090 -39.25 -10.35 -35.84
C CYS A 1090 -38.28 -10.19 -34.65
N ILE A 1091 -38.80 -10.33 -33.42
CA ILE A 1091 -38.28 -11.13 -32.28
C ILE A 1091 -36.74 -11.22 -32.04
N VAL A 1092 -36.26 -10.83 -30.85
CA VAL A 1092 -35.57 -11.70 -29.83
C VAL A 1092 -35.03 -10.91 -28.62
N HIS A 1093 -35.39 -11.38 -27.41
CA HIS A 1093 -34.80 -11.28 -26.06
C HIS A 1093 -34.18 -9.96 -25.51
N ILE A 1094 -34.55 -9.47 -24.32
CA ILE A 1094 -34.32 -9.98 -22.93
C ILE A 1094 -32.82 -10.03 -22.53
N VAL A 1095 -32.54 -9.52 -21.32
CA VAL A 1095 -31.35 -9.65 -20.43
C VAL A 1095 -30.51 -8.36 -20.25
N LYS A 1096 -30.50 -7.85 -19.00
CA LYS A 1096 -29.57 -6.87 -18.37
C LYS A 1096 -29.46 -5.48 -19.03
N ARG A 1097 -29.68 -4.38 -18.31
CA ARG A 1097 -29.32 -4.12 -16.90
C ARG A 1097 -30.49 -3.69 -16.03
#